data_AF-A0ABD2AK07-F1
#
_entry.id   AF-A0ABD2AK07-F1
#
_cell.length_a   1.000
_cell.length_b   1.000
_cell.length_c   1.000
_cell.angle_alpha   90.00
_cell.angle_beta   90.00
_cell.angle_gamma   90.00
#
_symmetry.space_group_name_H-M   'P 1'
#
loop_
_entity.id
_entity.type
_entity.pdbx_description
1 polymer ?
#
loop_
_entity_poly.entity_id
_entity_poly.type
_entity_poly.pdbx_seq_one_letter_code
_entity_poly.pdbx_strand_id
1 'polypeptide(L)'
;MLKKCCSCFTGFKAVFQPQDSGTALKPICTKPECMPRPPNAIESGEHYGVPILTIHRVDPCIAENGSDHKTLRYELMTRQRDEARLVVRRGQPFYLHLSLSRDYDPTIDGISLIFTVDGVEQPQYGHGTLVATPVLEPGEYSEASWQTTIDAIEPAFIRLKITPSPNAIVGKWKMDIDTKNRESEGAVSYTMEHPFYIIFNPWCEDDTVYMEDEARRQEYVMADDGLIWRGSYNRLRPTVWKYSQFERDVLDCALHLMINVGKVRISGRNDPVVVSRILSAAVNSPDDNGAVMGNWSDDYEGGTPPTKWMGSQKILQQYYKTKKPVKYGQCWVFSGVLATVCRTLGIPCRVVTNYSSAHDTQSSLTVDYFVDAEGKIMEELNSDSIWNFHVWNEVWMKRLDLASDCDGWQAIDATPQELSENGYRCGPASVAAVKNGEVLRPYDNAFLFAEVNADKIFWRYNGPTQPLKLIRKDIYGIGQLISTKAVGRWTREDITHTYKYPEKSDEERAAMIKALRQSESLFSRYYLNEEFNDVMFTFELRDDIIIGQPFSVVLLIKNRSPYQQYEVSVILRVETVLYTGRVGTPVKKAQIERLVKPGVLEDVRMDVSWEEYGPRLLDQCAFNIACLATVKNTNFEYFAQDDFRVRKPDIKIELLDEPIVGETLNATARFKNPLPIPLRKGRFLIEGPGLEQQLKIKLSEPVEIDADAECSFSMTPKQEGRATIAAKFYSKELEDVDGFVNFMVKPTKESPSNDV
;
A
#
# COMPACT_ATOMS: atom_id res chain seq x y z
N MET A 1 30.98 -29.48 12.92
CA MET A 1 31.55 -29.68 11.58
C MET A 1 31.65 -28.34 10.88
N LEU A 2 32.87 -27.85 10.65
CA LEU A 2 33.18 -26.71 9.78
C LEU A 2 33.21 -27.16 8.32
N LYS A 3 32.66 -26.36 7.39
CA LYS A 3 33.07 -26.18 5.98
C LYS A 3 32.55 -24.78 5.56
N LYS A 4 33.33 -23.73 5.28
CA LYS A 4 34.38 -23.48 4.28
C LYS A 4 33.99 -23.88 2.86
N CYS A 5 33.72 -22.88 2.02
CA CYS A 5 34.07 -22.88 0.60
C CYS A 5 34.35 -21.45 0.11
N CYS A 6 35.56 -21.25 -0.41
CA CYS A 6 36.06 -20.07 -1.12
C CYS A 6 35.86 -20.23 -2.64
N SER A 7 35.72 -19.11 -3.36
CA SER A 7 36.40 -18.83 -4.65
C SER A 7 36.19 -17.33 -4.97
N CYS A 8 37.20 -16.46 -4.90
CA CYS A 8 38.26 -16.16 -5.90
C CYS A 8 37.75 -15.48 -7.18
N PHE A 9 38.24 -14.25 -7.45
CA PHE A 9 38.75 -13.66 -8.71
C PHE A 9 38.58 -12.12 -8.63
N THR A 10 39.59 -11.35 -8.22
CA THR A 10 40.80 -10.82 -8.90
C THR A 10 40.68 -9.31 -9.06
N GLY A 11 41.51 -8.57 -8.32
CA GLY A 11 41.61 -7.12 -8.39
C GLY A 11 42.48 -6.66 -9.57
N PHE A 12 42.00 -5.65 -10.28
CA PHE A 12 42.82 -4.84 -11.18
C PHE A 12 43.52 -3.74 -10.36
N LYS A 13 44.84 -3.85 -10.24
CA LYS A 13 45.71 -2.73 -9.87
C LYS A 13 46.31 -2.16 -11.16
N ALA A 14 45.97 -0.91 -11.48
CA ALA A 14 46.72 -0.16 -12.47
C ALA A 14 48.07 0.26 -11.87
N VAL A 15 49.16 -0.15 -12.52
CA VAL A 15 50.53 0.26 -12.19
C VAL A 15 50.88 1.44 -13.09
N PHE A 16 51.15 2.60 -12.49
CA PHE A 16 51.66 3.76 -13.20
C PHE A 16 53.20 3.74 -13.12
N GLN A 17 53.86 3.67 -14.28
CA GLN A 17 55.30 3.89 -14.40
C GLN A 17 55.56 5.38 -14.70
N PRO A 18 56.46 6.06 -13.96
CA PRO A 18 56.87 7.41 -14.31
C PRO A 18 57.90 7.37 -15.45
N GLN A 19 57.68 8.16 -16.49
CA GLN A 19 58.72 8.51 -17.46
C GLN A 19 59.61 9.60 -16.86
N ASP A 20 60.85 9.22 -16.55
CA ASP A 20 61.96 10.16 -16.34
C ASP A 20 62.27 10.88 -17.66
N SER A 21 62.03 12.19 -17.70
CA SER A 21 62.75 13.10 -18.58
C SER A 21 63.44 14.13 -17.70
N GLY A 22 64.76 13.99 -17.60
CA GLY A 22 65.59 14.75 -16.68
C GLY A 22 65.74 16.22 -17.08
N THR A 23 65.54 17.11 -16.12
CA THR A 23 66.34 18.33 -15.99
C THR A 23 66.40 18.71 -14.51
N ALA A 24 67.60 18.86 -13.96
CA ALA A 24 67.84 19.04 -12.53
C ALA A 24 67.22 20.34 -11.98
N LEU A 25 66.42 20.22 -10.91
CA LEU A 25 65.95 21.37 -10.12
C LEU A 25 67.14 22.00 -9.37
N LYS A 26 67.44 23.27 -9.65
CA LYS A 26 68.35 24.08 -8.83
C LYS A 26 67.64 24.48 -7.53
N PRO A 27 68.32 24.51 -6.37
CA PRO A 27 67.71 24.93 -5.12
C PRO A 27 67.36 26.43 -5.18
N ILE A 28 66.10 26.75 -4.86
CA ILE A 28 65.62 28.14 -4.76
C ILE A 28 66.14 28.73 -3.45
N CYS A 29 66.91 29.82 -3.55
CA CYS A 29 67.41 30.59 -2.40
C CYS A 29 66.24 31.34 -1.74
N THR A 30 65.97 31.07 -0.46
CA THR A 30 64.89 31.70 0.32
C THR A 30 65.35 32.94 1.11
N LYS A 31 66.50 33.54 0.76
CA LYS A 31 66.99 34.76 1.43
C LYS A 31 66.34 36.03 0.82
N PRO A 32 65.98 37.04 1.63
CA PRO A 32 65.29 38.26 1.18
C PRO A 32 66.05 39.10 0.13
N GLU A 33 67.34 38.87 -0.02
CA GLU A 33 68.24 39.63 -0.90
C GLU A 33 68.18 39.16 -2.37
N CYS A 34 67.54 38.02 -2.66
CA CYS A 34 67.39 37.46 -4.01
C CYS A 34 66.03 37.77 -4.67
N MET A 35 65.17 38.59 -4.05
CA MET A 35 63.93 39.05 -4.67
C MET A 35 64.17 40.30 -5.54
N PRO A 36 63.61 40.38 -6.76
CA PRO A 36 63.75 41.56 -7.60
C PRO A 36 63.08 42.77 -6.91
N ARG A 37 63.82 43.89 -6.85
CA ARG A 37 63.30 45.17 -6.35
C ARG A 37 62.30 45.76 -7.36
N PRO A 38 61.27 46.50 -6.92
CA PRO A 38 60.32 47.13 -7.83
C PRO A 38 61.03 48.20 -8.67
N PRO A 39 60.73 48.32 -9.97
CA PRO A 39 61.30 49.38 -10.79
C PRO A 39 60.68 50.74 -10.43
N ASN A 40 61.53 51.78 -10.47
CA ASN A 40 61.12 53.18 -10.33
C ASN A 40 60.29 53.64 -11.52
N ALA A 41 59.42 54.62 -11.25
CA ALA A 41 58.45 55.16 -12.19
C ALA A 41 59.06 55.98 -13.35
N ILE A 42 58.28 55.95 -14.45
CA ILE A 42 58.12 56.92 -15.56
C ILE A 42 58.88 56.61 -16.87
N GLU A 43 58.11 56.79 -17.97
CA GLU A 43 58.36 56.67 -19.42
C GLU A 43 58.20 55.23 -19.96
N SER A 44 57.36 54.91 -20.95
CA SER A 44 56.57 55.70 -21.89
C SER A 44 55.67 54.73 -22.68
N GLY A 45 54.40 55.07 -22.89
CA GLY A 45 53.60 54.57 -24.03
C GLY A 45 53.01 53.16 -23.92
N GLU A 46 52.13 52.90 -22.97
CA GLU A 46 51.16 51.80 -23.06
C GLU A 46 49.75 52.39 -23.10
N HIS A 47 48.92 51.93 -24.04
CA HIS A 47 47.50 52.27 -24.09
C HIS A 47 46.86 51.93 -22.74
N TYR A 48 46.44 52.93 -21.96
CA TYR A 48 45.53 52.73 -20.83
C TYR A 48 44.19 52.28 -21.41
N GLY A 49 44.04 50.98 -21.65
CA GLY A 49 42.75 50.37 -21.98
C GLY A 49 41.74 50.70 -20.88
N VAL A 50 40.49 50.97 -21.28
CA VAL A 50 39.40 51.23 -20.33
C VAL A 50 39.36 50.10 -19.30
N PRO A 51 39.46 50.38 -17.98
CA PRO A 51 39.49 49.33 -16.97
C PRO A 51 38.21 48.48 -17.03
N ILE A 52 38.36 47.19 -16.74
CA ILE A 52 37.24 46.24 -16.69
C ILE A 52 36.20 46.79 -15.70
N LEU A 53 34.94 46.83 -16.13
CA LEU A 53 33.81 47.20 -15.29
C LEU A 53 33.77 46.28 -14.07
N THR A 54 33.63 46.82 -12.86
CA THR A 54 33.53 46.02 -11.63
C THR A 54 32.27 46.38 -10.86
N ILE A 55 31.72 45.40 -10.14
CA ILE A 55 30.51 45.56 -9.35
C ILE A 55 30.92 45.85 -7.89
N HIS A 56 30.46 46.98 -7.36
CA HIS A 56 30.70 47.37 -5.97
C HIS A 56 29.65 46.83 -5.01
N ARG A 57 28.39 46.79 -5.43
CA ARG A 57 27.27 46.33 -4.62
C ARG A 57 26.17 45.76 -5.51
N VAL A 58 25.47 44.76 -5.01
CA VAL A 58 24.23 44.23 -5.60
C VAL A 58 23.10 44.37 -4.58
N ASP A 59 22.03 45.05 -4.96
CA ASP A 59 20.77 45.06 -4.21
C ASP A 59 19.79 44.08 -4.89
N PRO A 60 19.34 43.02 -4.18
CA PRO A 60 18.40 42.04 -4.70
C PRO A 60 16.93 42.52 -4.74
N CYS A 61 16.67 43.81 -4.51
CA CYS A 61 15.35 44.43 -4.61
C CYS A 61 14.26 43.67 -3.84
N ILE A 62 14.58 43.19 -2.62
CA ILE A 62 13.77 42.21 -1.87
C ILE A 62 12.33 42.66 -1.68
N ALA A 63 12.08 43.94 -1.40
CA ALA A 63 10.73 44.45 -1.17
C ALA A 63 9.86 44.39 -2.43
N GLU A 64 10.41 44.85 -3.57
CA GLU A 64 9.73 44.84 -4.87
C GLU A 64 9.50 43.40 -5.34
N ASN A 65 10.57 42.62 -5.44
CA ASN A 65 10.50 41.22 -5.86
C ASN A 65 9.59 40.41 -4.93
N GLY A 66 9.63 40.66 -3.62
CA GLY A 66 8.76 39.98 -2.67
C GLY A 66 7.28 40.28 -2.87
N SER A 67 6.94 41.52 -3.24
CA SER A 67 5.56 41.93 -3.55
C SER A 67 5.07 41.29 -4.85
N ASP A 68 5.91 41.29 -5.88
CA ASP A 68 5.58 40.78 -7.21
C ASP A 68 5.44 39.25 -7.22
N HIS A 69 6.35 38.55 -6.55
CA HIS A 69 6.35 37.09 -6.45
C HIS A 69 5.43 36.54 -5.34
N LYS A 70 4.75 37.40 -4.58
CA LYS A 70 3.91 36.98 -3.44
C LYS A 70 4.70 36.16 -2.40
N THR A 71 5.91 36.63 -2.08
CA THR A 71 6.85 36.00 -1.14
C THR A 71 7.29 36.93 -0.01
N LEU A 72 6.89 38.21 0.00
CA LEU A 72 7.26 39.16 1.06
C LEU A 72 6.91 38.69 2.49
N ARG A 73 5.89 37.82 2.64
CA ARG A 73 5.45 37.30 3.94
C ARG A 73 6.44 36.34 4.60
N TYR A 74 7.30 35.65 3.84
CA TYR A 74 8.29 34.75 4.44
C TYR A 74 9.18 35.55 5.40
N GLU A 75 9.34 35.08 6.64
CA GLU A 75 10.20 35.71 7.64
C GLU A 75 11.62 35.96 7.10
N LEU A 76 12.12 35.05 6.26
CA LEU A 76 13.40 35.18 5.55
C LEU A 76 13.53 36.47 4.72
N MET A 77 12.44 37.02 4.19
CA MET A 77 12.45 38.24 3.37
C MET A 77 12.47 39.53 4.21
N THR A 78 12.21 39.44 5.50
CA THR A 78 11.98 40.62 6.38
C THR A 78 12.98 40.71 7.55
N ARG A 79 14.00 39.86 7.57
CA ARG A 79 15.07 39.91 8.58
C ARG A 79 15.85 41.23 8.52
N GLN A 80 16.31 41.68 9.67
CA GLN A 80 17.06 42.93 9.83
C GLN A 80 18.55 42.72 9.56
N ARG A 81 19.31 43.83 9.38
CA ARG A 81 20.80 43.85 9.33
C ARG A 81 21.39 42.88 8.29
N ASP A 82 20.94 42.99 7.04
CA ASP A 82 21.42 42.23 5.88
C ASP A 82 21.23 40.69 5.95
N GLU A 83 20.46 40.20 6.93
CA GLU A 83 20.08 38.78 7.05
C GLU A 83 18.91 38.38 6.14
N ALA A 84 18.28 39.34 5.44
CA ALA A 84 17.19 39.05 4.52
C ALA A 84 17.67 38.21 3.33
N ARG A 85 16.84 37.27 2.88
CA ARG A 85 17.15 36.38 1.76
C ARG A 85 16.05 36.46 0.73
N LEU A 86 16.42 36.69 -0.52
CA LEU A 86 15.49 36.77 -1.65
C LEU A 86 14.82 35.40 -1.87
N VAL A 87 13.49 35.39 -1.96
CA VAL A 87 12.65 34.24 -2.30
C VAL A 87 11.81 34.63 -3.50
N VAL A 88 11.98 33.93 -4.62
CA VAL A 88 11.26 34.16 -5.87
C VAL A 88 10.58 32.87 -6.33
N ARG A 89 9.61 33.02 -7.23
CA ARG A 89 8.91 31.90 -7.86
C ARG A 89 9.46 31.70 -9.28
N ARG A 90 9.66 30.45 -9.68
CA ARG A 90 10.15 30.10 -11.02
C ARG A 90 9.23 30.63 -12.14
N GLY A 91 9.76 30.84 -13.34
CA GLY A 91 8.96 31.32 -14.48
C GLY A 91 8.48 32.78 -14.42
N GLN A 92 8.87 33.55 -13.41
CA GLN A 92 8.49 34.97 -13.26
C GLN A 92 9.75 35.84 -13.14
N PRO A 93 9.79 37.02 -13.78
CA PRO A 93 10.95 37.91 -13.69
C PRO A 93 11.13 38.53 -12.30
N PHE A 94 12.39 38.67 -11.88
CA PHE A 94 12.82 39.45 -10.70
C PHE A 94 13.96 40.41 -11.07
N TYR A 95 14.19 41.41 -10.23
CA TYR A 95 15.13 42.49 -10.50
C TYR A 95 16.35 42.51 -9.57
N LEU A 96 17.48 42.96 -10.09
CA LEU A 96 18.68 43.31 -9.32
C LEU A 96 19.14 44.72 -9.67
N HIS A 97 19.62 45.47 -8.68
CA HIS A 97 20.30 46.76 -8.88
C HIS A 97 21.80 46.58 -8.63
N LEU A 98 22.61 46.87 -9.63
CA LEU A 98 24.06 46.74 -9.57
C LEU A 98 24.67 48.15 -9.50
N SER A 99 25.49 48.39 -8.48
CA SER A 99 26.36 49.57 -8.39
C SER A 99 27.70 49.23 -9.04
N LEU A 100 28.10 50.03 -10.03
CA LEU A 100 29.26 49.77 -10.88
C LEU A 100 30.41 50.74 -10.57
N SER A 101 31.64 50.38 -10.94
CA SER A 101 32.82 51.26 -10.78
C SER A 101 32.91 52.39 -11.80
N ARG A 102 32.17 52.28 -12.91
CA ARG A 102 31.98 53.30 -13.94
C ARG A 102 30.67 53.06 -14.68
N ASP A 103 30.31 53.96 -15.59
CA ASP A 103 29.17 53.79 -16.48
C ASP A 103 29.34 52.52 -17.34
N TYR A 104 28.24 51.80 -17.52
CA TYR A 104 28.16 50.65 -18.42
C TYR A 104 28.21 51.12 -19.88
N ASP A 105 29.14 50.57 -20.67
CA ASP A 105 29.22 50.81 -22.11
C ASP A 105 28.98 49.49 -22.85
N PRO A 106 27.84 49.32 -23.54
CA PRO A 106 27.48 48.06 -24.19
C PRO A 106 28.43 47.67 -25.34
N THR A 107 29.22 48.60 -25.86
CA THR A 107 30.16 48.34 -26.97
C THR A 107 31.40 47.60 -26.49
N ILE A 108 31.86 47.87 -25.26
CA ILE A 108 33.08 47.30 -24.68
C ILE A 108 32.81 46.38 -23.49
N ASP A 109 31.66 46.47 -22.83
CA ASP A 109 31.36 45.70 -21.63
C ASP A 109 30.50 44.47 -21.92
N GLY A 110 30.87 43.34 -21.34
CA GLY A 110 30.07 42.14 -21.28
C GLY A 110 29.73 41.80 -19.83
N ILE A 111 28.45 41.53 -19.57
CA ILE A 111 27.99 41.02 -18.28
C ILE A 111 27.33 39.66 -18.51
N SER A 112 27.62 38.69 -17.64
CA SER A 112 26.92 37.41 -17.60
C SER A 112 26.68 36.99 -16.16
N LEU A 113 25.58 36.28 -15.94
CA LEU A 113 25.22 35.73 -14.63
C LEU A 113 25.37 34.22 -14.67
N ILE A 114 25.96 33.67 -13.62
CA ILE A 114 26.07 32.23 -13.38
C ILE A 114 25.25 31.89 -12.14
N PHE A 115 24.29 30.99 -12.31
CA PHE A 115 23.45 30.46 -11.25
C PHE A 115 23.85 29.00 -10.99
N THR A 116 24.08 28.66 -9.72
CA THR A 116 24.36 27.27 -9.34
C THR A 116 23.46 26.83 -8.19
N VAL A 117 22.92 25.61 -8.28
CA VAL A 117 22.13 25.04 -7.18
C VAL A 117 23.04 24.79 -5.98
N ASP A 118 22.65 25.31 -4.82
CA ASP A 118 23.42 25.18 -3.59
C ASP A 118 23.47 23.72 -3.10
N GLY A 119 24.62 23.34 -2.52
CA GLY A 119 24.88 21.98 -2.04
C GLY A 119 25.17 20.93 -3.13
N VAL A 120 25.39 21.33 -4.39
CA VAL A 120 25.82 20.43 -5.47
C VAL A 120 27.33 20.52 -5.65
N GLU A 121 28.05 19.40 -5.50
CA GLU A 121 29.52 19.38 -5.60
C GLU A 121 30.04 19.66 -7.02
N GLN A 122 29.32 19.22 -8.05
CA GLN A 122 29.69 19.38 -9.47
C GLN A 122 28.48 19.88 -10.26
N PRO A 123 28.19 21.19 -10.23
CA PRO A 123 27.11 21.79 -11.02
C PRO A 123 27.32 21.60 -12.54
N GLN A 124 26.25 21.30 -13.27
CA GLN A 124 26.30 20.95 -14.70
C GLN A 124 25.12 21.53 -15.47
N TYR A 125 25.37 21.99 -16.70
CA TYR A 125 24.35 22.49 -17.62
C TYR A 125 23.28 21.44 -17.94
N GLY A 126 23.69 20.22 -18.30
CA GLY A 126 22.78 19.16 -18.73
C GLY A 126 21.79 18.69 -17.67
N HIS A 127 22.08 18.94 -16.38
CA HIS A 127 21.20 18.60 -15.26
C HIS A 127 20.44 19.82 -14.70
N GLY A 128 20.59 20.99 -15.34
CA GLY A 128 19.96 22.24 -14.89
C GLY A 128 20.46 22.76 -13.55
N THR A 129 21.60 22.27 -13.06
CA THR A 129 22.19 22.69 -11.77
C THR A 129 23.18 23.82 -11.89
N LEU A 130 23.61 24.13 -13.12
CA LEU A 130 24.36 25.31 -13.49
C LEU A 130 23.68 25.95 -14.69
N VAL A 131 23.39 27.25 -14.58
CA VAL A 131 22.81 28.06 -15.65
C VAL A 131 23.67 29.29 -15.83
N ALA A 132 24.12 29.56 -17.06
CA ALA A 132 24.82 30.79 -17.39
C ALA A 132 23.99 31.58 -18.40
N THR A 133 23.74 32.85 -18.10
CA THR A 133 22.97 33.74 -18.98
C THR A 133 23.80 34.97 -19.31
N PRO A 134 24.07 35.28 -20.58
CA PRO A 134 24.54 36.62 -20.95
C PRO A 134 23.46 37.65 -20.64
N VAL A 135 23.87 38.86 -20.27
CA VAL A 135 22.95 39.99 -20.15
C VAL A 135 22.68 40.52 -21.55
N LEU A 136 21.41 40.51 -21.94
CA LEU A 136 20.93 40.96 -23.25
C LEU A 136 20.50 42.44 -23.20
N GLU A 137 20.62 43.13 -24.33
CA GLU A 137 20.16 44.52 -24.45
C GLU A 137 18.63 44.64 -24.33
N PRO A 138 18.09 45.83 -24.01
CA PRO A 138 16.65 46.04 -23.96
C PRO A 138 15.97 45.68 -25.28
N GLY A 139 15.04 44.71 -25.24
CA GLY A 139 14.29 44.25 -26.41
C GLY A 139 14.90 43.04 -27.15
N GLU A 140 16.12 42.61 -26.79
CA GLU A 140 16.69 41.35 -27.27
C GLU A 140 16.06 40.14 -26.57
N TYR A 141 15.99 39.01 -27.28
CA TYR A 141 15.44 37.76 -26.78
C TYR A 141 16.38 36.59 -27.09
N SER A 142 16.46 35.63 -26.18
CA SER A 142 17.22 34.38 -26.35
C SER A 142 16.30 33.18 -26.28
N GLU A 143 16.56 32.16 -27.09
CA GLU A 143 15.85 30.86 -27.00
C GLU A 143 16.19 30.08 -25.72
N ALA A 144 17.13 30.57 -24.90
CA ALA A 144 17.47 29.97 -23.61
C ALA A 144 16.28 30.00 -22.65
N SER A 145 16.17 28.95 -21.82
CA SER A 145 15.09 28.80 -20.84
C SER A 145 15.18 29.78 -19.66
N TRP A 146 16.37 30.34 -19.41
CA TRP A 146 16.59 31.45 -18.50
C TRP A 146 17.04 32.66 -19.29
N GLN A 147 16.57 33.84 -18.87
CA GLN A 147 16.87 35.08 -19.55
C GLN A 147 17.30 36.16 -18.57
N THR A 148 18.31 36.93 -18.95
CA THR A 148 18.70 38.14 -18.25
C THR A 148 18.76 39.29 -19.24
N THR A 149 18.04 40.36 -18.95
CA THR A 149 17.92 41.54 -19.82
C THR A 149 18.18 42.80 -19.01
N ILE A 150 18.72 43.83 -19.66
CA ILE A 150 18.82 45.15 -19.07
C ILE A 150 17.41 45.77 -19.01
N ASP A 151 17.02 46.21 -17.81
CA ASP A 151 15.75 46.91 -17.58
C ASP A 151 15.93 48.43 -17.62
N ALA A 152 17.00 48.93 -16.99
CA ALA A 152 17.36 50.33 -16.98
C ALA A 152 18.88 50.54 -16.83
N ILE A 153 19.39 51.62 -17.43
CA ILE A 153 20.78 52.05 -17.31
C ILE A 153 20.77 53.47 -16.74
N GLU A 154 21.56 53.67 -15.68
CA GLU A 154 21.77 54.96 -15.02
C GLU A 154 23.28 55.19 -14.81
N PRO A 155 23.76 56.41 -14.54
CA PRO A 155 25.18 56.67 -14.31
C PRO A 155 25.73 55.80 -13.17
N ALA A 156 26.74 54.97 -13.45
CA ALA A 156 27.32 53.96 -12.55
C ALA A 156 26.33 52.93 -11.97
N PHE A 157 25.13 52.78 -12.55
CA PHE A 157 24.13 51.81 -12.10
C PHE A 157 23.49 51.08 -13.27
N ILE A 158 23.22 49.79 -13.08
CA ILE A 158 22.41 49.02 -14.03
C ILE A 158 21.36 48.20 -13.29
N ARG A 159 20.15 48.21 -13.82
CA ARG A 159 19.06 47.36 -13.35
C ARG A 159 18.89 46.19 -14.30
N LEU A 160 18.99 44.99 -13.75
CA LEU A 160 18.82 43.75 -14.50
C LEU A 160 17.46 43.13 -14.18
N LYS A 161 16.81 42.59 -15.20
CA LYS A 161 15.60 41.76 -15.11
C LYS A 161 15.95 40.32 -15.49
N ILE A 162 15.78 39.41 -14.54
CA ILE A 162 16.14 38.00 -14.65
C ILE A 162 14.86 37.17 -14.63
N THR A 163 14.65 36.34 -15.64
CA THR A 163 13.50 35.42 -15.75
C THR A 163 14.00 33.99 -15.68
N PRO A 164 13.82 33.28 -14.54
CA PRO A 164 14.10 31.86 -14.44
C PRO A 164 13.14 31.03 -15.30
N SER A 165 13.60 29.87 -15.77
CA SER A 165 12.71 28.90 -16.41
C SER A 165 11.52 28.53 -15.52
N PRO A 166 10.30 28.33 -16.06
CA PRO A 166 9.17 27.77 -15.32
C PRO A 166 9.43 26.33 -14.83
N ASN A 167 10.46 25.66 -15.36
CA ASN A 167 10.90 24.33 -14.91
C ASN A 167 12.18 24.38 -14.06
N ALA A 168 12.56 25.55 -13.52
CA ALA A 168 13.72 25.66 -12.66
C ALA A 168 13.61 24.76 -11.41
N ILE A 169 14.77 24.25 -10.97
CA ILE A 169 14.88 23.46 -9.73
C ILE A 169 14.46 24.29 -8.52
N VAL A 170 13.58 23.73 -7.70
CA VAL A 170 13.18 24.33 -6.42
C VAL A 170 14.26 24.09 -5.38
N GLY A 171 14.66 25.15 -4.69
CA GLY A 171 15.73 25.11 -3.69
C GLY A 171 16.52 26.42 -3.58
N LYS A 172 17.71 26.30 -3.00
CA LYS A 172 18.65 27.41 -2.83
C LYS A 172 19.57 27.49 -4.04
N TRP A 173 19.85 28.71 -4.48
CA TRP A 173 20.70 29.02 -5.62
C TRP A 173 21.74 30.06 -5.25
N LYS A 174 22.98 29.85 -5.68
CA LYS A 174 24.05 30.84 -5.66
C LYS A 174 24.07 31.61 -6.97
N MET A 175 24.62 32.81 -6.93
CA MET A 175 24.68 33.72 -8.05
C MET A 175 26.05 34.40 -8.10
N ASP A 176 26.72 34.27 -9.23
CA ASP A 176 27.94 34.98 -9.59
C ASP A 176 27.64 35.89 -10.78
N ILE A 177 28.19 37.10 -10.76
CA ILE A 177 28.03 38.08 -11.84
C ILE A 177 29.41 38.37 -12.42
N ASP A 178 29.63 37.91 -13.64
CA ASP A 178 30.87 38.07 -14.37
C ASP A 178 30.80 39.30 -15.25
N THR A 179 31.82 40.14 -15.14
CA THR A 179 32.05 41.33 -15.95
C THR A 179 33.34 41.16 -16.73
N LYS A 180 33.32 41.46 -18.03
CA LYS A 180 34.51 41.45 -18.88
C LYS A 180 34.55 42.67 -19.77
N ASN A 181 35.75 43.12 -20.10
CA ASN A 181 35.94 44.03 -21.24
C ASN A 181 36.14 43.17 -22.49
N ARG A 182 35.27 43.34 -23.51
CA ARG A 182 35.22 42.59 -24.77
C ARG A 182 36.49 42.70 -25.60
N GLU A 183 37.26 43.77 -25.41
CA GLU A 183 38.51 44.04 -26.11
C GLU A 183 39.75 43.50 -25.37
N SER A 184 39.58 42.97 -24.15
CA SER A 184 40.65 42.42 -23.31
C SER A 184 40.39 40.95 -22.95
N GLU A 185 41.42 40.19 -22.61
CA GLU A 185 41.26 38.79 -22.18
C GLU A 185 40.81 38.63 -20.71
N GLY A 186 40.65 39.72 -19.95
CA GLY A 186 40.33 39.68 -18.51
C GLY A 186 38.84 39.69 -18.19
N ALA A 187 38.45 38.92 -17.18
CA ALA A 187 37.13 38.94 -16.55
C ALA A 187 37.25 39.04 -15.03
N VAL A 188 36.26 39.67 -14.39
CA VAL A 188 36.14 39.81 -12.94
C VAL A 188 34.76 39.30 -12.52
N SER A 189 34.69 38.53 -11.43
CA SER A 189 33.45 37.96 -10.91
C SER A 189 33.09 38.61 -9.57
N TYR A 190 31.82 38.96 -9.41
CA TYR A 190 31.21 39.31 -8.13
C TYR A 190 30.34 38.15 -7.64
N THR A 191 30.71 37.55 -6.51
CA THR A 191 29.93 36.48 -5.88
C THR A 191 28.98 37.04 -4.85
N MET A 192 27.69 36.74 -4.97
CA MET A 192 26.70 37.06 -3.94
C MET A 192 27.01 36.28 -2.65
N GLU A 193 27.12 36.97 -1.52
CA GLU A 193 27.48 36.36 -0.23
C GLU A 193 26.49 35.27 0.21
N HIS A 194 25.22 35.44 -0.14
CA HIS A 194 24.14 34.58 0.33
C HIS A 194 23.32 34.02 -0.83
N PRO A 195 22.87 32.75 -0.72
CA PRO A 195 21.99 32.18 -1.72
C PRO A 195 20.59 32.81 -1.67
N PHE A 196 19.90 32.75 -2.81
CA PHE A 196 18.48 33.06 -2.93
C PHE A 196 17.67 31.78 -3.13
N TYR A 197 16.35 31.87 -2.98
CA TYR A 197 15.44 30.73 -3.02
C TYR A 197 14.55 30.81 -4.25
N ILE A 198 14.41 29.69 -4.95
CA ILE A 198 13.41 29.50 -6.00
C ILE A 198 12.40 28.47 -5.52
N ILE A 199 11.11 28.80 -5.59
CA ILE A 199 9.98 27.93 -5.26
C ILE A 199 9.01 27.78 -6.45
N PHE A 200 8.04 26.88 -6.34
CA PHE A 200 7.01 26.67 -7.36
C PHE A 200 6.14 27.93 -7.58
N ASN A 201 5.57 28.06 -8.78
CA ASN A 201 4.82 29.25 -9.18
C ASN A 201 3.38 28.98 -9.64
N PRO A 202 2.40 29.03 -8.72
CA PRO A 202 0.98 28.95 -9.07
C PRO A 202 0.45 30.09 -9.93
N TRP A 203 1.21 31.20 -10.08
CA TRP A 203 0.82 32.36 -10.88
C TRP A 203 1.37 32.33 -12.32
N CYS A 204 2.27 31.41 -12.65
CA CYS A 204 2.87 31.29 -13.98
C CYS A 204 2.13 30.22 -14.80
N GLU A 205 1.54 30.58 -15.95
CA GLU A 205 0.77 29.67 -16.82
C GLU A 205 1.58 28.47 -17.33
N ASP A 206 2.89 28.68 -17.51
CA ASP A 206 3.83 27.66 -17.97
C ASP A 206 4.30 26.72 -16.84
N ASP A 207 4.03 27.05 -15.58
CA ASP A 207 4.35 26.19 -14.45
C ASP A 207 3.34 25.02 -14.35
N THR A 208 3.83 23.82 -14.05
CA THR A 208 2.99 22.64 -13.86
C THR A 208 2.06 22.75 -12.66
N VAL A 209 2.29 23.67 -11.71
CA VAL A 209 1.36 23.94 -10.59
C VAL A 209 0.46 25.16 -10.81
N TYR A 210 0.38 25.69 -12.04
CA TYR A 210 -0.44 26.86 -12.36
C TYR A 210 -1.90 26.69 -11.91
N MET A 211 -2.42 27.70 -11.24
CA MET A 211 -3.81 27.76 -10.79
C MET A 211 -4.42 29.09 -11.22
N GLU A 212 -5.29 29.06 -12.23
CA GLU A 212 -5.87 30.26 -12.85
C GLU A 212 -6.65 31.14 -11.86
N ASP A 213 -7.50 30.54 -11.03
CA ASP A 213 -8.36 31.28 -10.11
C ASP A 213 -7.57 31.94 -8.97
N GLU A 214 -7.64 33.27 -8.88
CA GLU A 214 -6.94 34.06 -7.86
C GLU A 214 -7.45 33.76 -6.43
N ALA A 215 -8.76 33.58 -6.23
CA ALA A 215 -9.31 33.29 -4.90
C ALA A 215 -8.80 31.93 -4.38
N ARG A 216 -8.68 30.94 -5.26
CA ARG A 216 -8.09 29.63 -4.98
C ARG A 216 -6.58 29.73 -4.70
N ARG A 217 -5.82 30.56 -5.43
CA ARG A 217 -4.40 30.84 -5.08
C ARG A 217 -4.27 31.46 -3.69
N GLN A 218 -5.15 32.41 -3.36
CA GLN A 218 -5.17 33.00 -2.02
C GLN A 218 -5.49 31.95 -0.94
N GLU A 219 -6.45 31.06 -1.16
CA GLU A 219 -6.81 30.01 -0.19
C GLU A 219 -5.77 28.89 -0.07
N TYR A 220 -5.27 28.37 -1.19
CA TYR A 220 -4.51 27.13 -1.25
C TYR A 220 -2.99 27.35 -1.20
N VAL A 221 -2.53 28.60 -1.27
CA VAL A 221 -1.11 28.97 -1.17
C VAL A 221 -0.89 30.01 -0.08
N MET A 222 -1.66 31.11 -0.08
CA MET A 222 -1.40 32.27 0.77
C MET A 222 -2.07 32.22 2.14
N ALA A 223 -3.18 31.51 2.32
CA ALA A 223 -3.82 31.37 3.62
C ALA A 223 -2.92 30.52 4.54
N ASP A 224 -2.57 31.07 5.70
CA ASP A 224 -1.71 30.44 6.70
C ASP A 224 -2.47 29.87 7.90
N ASP A 225 -3.78 29.82 7.78
CA ASP A 225 -4.68 29.06 8.64
C ASP A 225 -5.81 28.39 7.84
N GLY A 226 -6.47 27.44 8.48
CA GLY A 226 -7.52 26.67 7.85
C GLY A 226 -8.39 25.91 8.83
N LEU A 227 -9.27 25.09 8.28
CA LEU A 227 -10.15 24.19 9.00
C LEU A 227 -9.85 22.75 8.62
N ILE A 228 -9.75 21.90 9.62
CA ILE A 228 -9.75 20.45 9.47
C ILE A 228 -11.05 19.93 10.08
N TRP A 229 -11.80 19.18 9.29
CA TRP A 229 -13.05 18.58 9.74
C TRP A 229 -12.73 17.29 10.52
N ARG A 230 -13.35 17.12 11.67
CA ARG A 230 -13.22 15.92 12.52
C ARG A 230 -14.59 15.46 12.99
N GLY A 231 -14.64 14.46 13.85
CA GLY A 231 -15.89 13.94 14.43
C GLY A 231 -16.40 12.74 13.63
N SER A 232 -17.69 12.71 13.33
CA SER A 232 -18.32 11.66 12.54
C SER A 232 -19.22 12.27 11.47
N TYR A 233 -19.62 11.50 10.46
CA TYR A 233 -20.46 12.00 9.36
C TYR A 233 -21.78 12.63 9.86
N ASN A 234 -22.32 12.17 10.98
CA ASN A 234 -23.55 12.70 11.60
C ASN A 234 -23.31 13.83 12.62
N ARG A 235 -22.05 14.11 12.99
CA ARG A 235 -21.68 15.17 13.94
C ARG A 235 -20.31 15.76 13.57
N LEU A 236 -20.32 16.54 12.49
CA LEU A 236 -19.15 17.23 11.96
C LEU A 236 -18.62 18.25 12.98
N ARG A 237 -17.30 18.29 13.16
CA ARG A 237 -16.63 19.27 14.03
C ARG A 237 -15.55 20.03 13.25
N PRO A 238 -15.72 21.35 13.00
CA PRO A 238 -14.63 22.16 12.46
C PRO A 238 -13.56 22.36 13.53
N THR A 239 -12.30 22.15 13.17
CA THR A 239 -11.14 22.38 14.04
C THR A 239 -10.17 23.32 13.32
N VAL A 240 -9.83 24.44 13.95
CA VAL A 240 -8.86 25.39 13.38
C VAL A 240 -7.46 24.79 13.39
N TRP A 241 -6.72 24.98 12.30
CA TRP A 241 -5.31 24.63 12.21
C TRP A 241 -4.51 25.83 11.69
N LYS A 242 -3.41 26.18 12.37
CA LYS A 242 -2.46 27.20 11.92
C LYS A 242 -1.36 26.54 11.09
N TYR A 243 -1.34 26.78 9.77
CA TYR A 243 -0.30 26.28 8.88
C TYR A 243 1.00 27.03 9.10
N SER A 244 0.96 28.36 9.14
CA SER A 244 2.12 29.18 9.48
C SER A 244 3.33 28.96 8.54
N GLN A 245 3.09 28.76 7.24
CA GLN A 245 4.11 28.45 6.22
C GLN A 245 5.19 29.54 6.05
N PHE A 246 4.88 30.77 6.47
CA PHE A 246 5.77 31.92 6.31
C PHE A 246 6.66 32.19 7.53
N GLU A 247 6.46 31.45 8.61
CA GLU A 247 7.18 31.65 9.87
C GLU A 247 8.65 31.22 9.78
N ARG A 248 9.43 31.70 10.75
CA ARG A 248 10.86 31.40 10.87
C ARG A 248 11.13 29.90 10.79
N ASP A 249 12.19 29.55 10.05
CA ASP A 249 12.71 28.19 9.81
C ASP A 249 11.80 27.25 9.00
N VAL A 250 10.57 27.65 8.65
CA VAL A 250 9.61 26.75 7.98
C VAL A 250 10.02 26.45 6.53
N LEU A 251 10.44 27.45 5.75
CA LEU A 251 10.95 27.23 4.37
C LEU A 251 12.21 26.36 4.35
N ASP A 252 13.16 26.64 5.23
CA ASP A 252 14.36 25.82 5.37
C ASP A 252 14.03 24.39 5.82
N CYS A 253 13.03 24.21 6.69
CA CYS A 253 12.56 22.90 7.09
C CYS A 253 11.88 22.14 5.96
N ALA A 254 11.04 22.81 5.16
CA ALA A 254 10.40 22.22 3.99
C ALA A 254 11.44 21.72 2.98
N LEU A 255 12.45 22.54 2.68
CA LEU A 255 13.56 22.15 1.82
C LEU A 255 14.37 21.00 2.42
N HIS A 256 14.60 20.99 3.74
CA HIS A 256 15.30 19.90 4.41
C HIS A 256 14.55 18.56 4.34
N LEU A 257 13.23 18.59 4.55
CA LEU A 257 12.36 17.41 4.40
C LEU A 257 12.42 16.87 2.97
N MET A 258 12.36 17.73 1.97
CA MET A 258 12.48 17.34 0.56
C MET A 258 13.88 16.79 0.23
N ILE A 259 14.94 17.51 0.60
CA ILE A 259 16.30 17.27 0.10
C ILE A 259 17.05 16.22 0.91
N ASN A 260 17.00 16.29 2.23
CA ASN A 260 17.86 15.49 3.11
C ASN A 260 17.15 14.24 3.64
N VAL A 261 15.87 14.38 4.01
CA VAL A 261 15.05 13.30 4.56
C VAL A 261 14.54 12.45 3.40
N GLY A 262 13.74 13.07 2.53
CA GLY A 262 13.17 12.43 1.36
C GLY A 262 14.14 12.18 0.22
N LYS A 263 15.36 12.73 0.28
CA LYS A 263 16.46 12.47 -0.67
C LYS A 263 16.04 12.67 -2.14
N VAL A 264 15.22 13.69 -2.44
CA VAL A 264 14.82 13.99 -3.81
C VAL A 264 16.08 14.22 -4.66
N ARG A 265 16.23 13.40 -5.70
CA ARG A 265 17.30 13.54 -6.69
C ARG A 265 17.23 14.93 -7.30
N ILE A 266 18.39 15.55 -7.53
CA ILE A 266 18.45 16.96 -7.94
C ILE A 266 17.62 17.22 -9.21
N SER A 267 17.68 16.32 -10.19
CA SER A 267 16.92 16.39 -11.44
C SER A 267 15.39 16.25 -11.29
N GLY A 268 14.90 15.81 -10.12
CA GLY A 268 13.47 15.70 -9.82
C GLY A 268 12.93 16.81 -8.93
N ARG A 269 13.78 17.77 -8.50
CA ARG A 269 13.37 18.89 -7.63
C ARG A 269 12.58 19.97 -8.37
N ASN A 270 12.48 19.88 -9.69
CA ASN A 270 11.60 20.72 -10.51
C ASN A 270 10.23 20.08 -10.75
N ASP A 271 10.02 18.81 -10.39
CA ASP A 271 8.80 18.07 -10.69
C ASP A 271 7.90 17.99 -9.43
N PRO A 272 6.70 18.61 -9.44
CA PRO A 272 5.80 18.56 -8.30
C PRO A 272 5.26 17.16 -8.01
N VAL A 273 5.22 16.25 -9.00
CA VAL A 273 4.79 14.85 -8.81
C VAL A 273 5.80 14.13 -7.91
N VAL A 274 7.08 14.21 -8.28
CA VAL A 274 8.19 13.62 -7.52
C VAL A 274 8.28 14.23 -6.12
N VAL A 275 8.21 15.56 -6.03
CA VAL A 275 8.28 16.27 -4.74
C VAL A 275 7.12 15.88 -3.84
N SER A 276 5.87 15.85 -4.35
CA SER A 276 4.68 15.53 -3.54
C SER A 276 4.71 14.08 -3.05
N ARG A 277 5.10 13.13 -3.90
CA ARG A 277 5.28 11.72 -3.51
C ARG A 277 6.27 11.58 -2.36
N ILE A 278 7.41 12.26 -2.45
CA ILE A 278 8.45 12.17 -1.44
C ILE A 278 8.05 12.87 -0.14
N LEU A 279 7.33 13.99 -0.21
CA LEU A 279 6.84 14.68 0.99
C LEU A 279 5.79 13.86 1.75
N SER A 280 4.98 13.05 1.06
CA SER A 280 4.07 12.12 1.73
C SER A 280 4.83 11.12 2.63
N ALA A 281 6.04 10.71 2.25
CA ALA A 281 6.92 9.89 3.08
C ALA A 281 7.66 10.72 4.15
N ALA A 282 8.33 11.80 3.73
CA ALA A 282 9.27 12.55 4.57
C ALA A 282 8.61 13.26 5.77
N VAL A 283 7.29 13.41 5.77
CA VAL A 283 6.55 13.95 6.92
C VAL A 283 6.35 12.91 8.02
N ASN A 284 6.32 11.61 7.72
CA ASN A 284 6.19 10.54 8.70
C ASN A 284 7.54 9.88 9.06
N SER A 285 7.58 9.22 10.22
CA SER A 285 8.83 8.71 10.80
C SER A 285 9.25 7.26 10.56
N PRO A 286 8.37 6.28 10.22
CA PRO A 286 8.73 4.86 10.14
C PRO A 286 10.01 4.53 9.37
N ASP A 287 10.23 5.15 8.21
CA ASP A 287 11.34 4.77 7.31
C ASP A 287 12.54 5.73 7.40
N ASP A 288 12.30 7.04 7.34
CA ASP A 288 13.34 8.06 7.10
C ASP A 288 13.55 9.05 8.26
N ASN A 289 13.01 8.78 9.46
CA ASN A 289 13.02 9.74 10.58
C ASN A 289 12.43 11.12 10.20
N GLY A 290 11.30 11.11 9.48
CA GLY A 290 10.57 12.30 9.08
C GLY A 290 9.98 13.13 10.23
N ALA A 291 9.24 14.17 9.86
CA ALA A 291 8.84 15.25 10.77
C ALA A 291 8.08 14.79 12.03
N VAL A 292 7.15 13.86 11.88
CA VAL A 292 6.15 13.50 12.89
C VAL A 292 6.16 12.00 13.16
N MET A 293 6.11 11.64 14.44
CA MET A 293 5.95 10.25 14.89
C MET A 293 4.49 9.96 15.24
N GLY A 294 3.91 8.92 14.62
CA GLY A 294 2.53 8.51 14.84
C GLY A 294 2.32 7.83 16.19
N ASN A 295 1.16 8.06 16.83
CA ASN A 295 0.72 7.26 17.98
C ASN A 295 -0.81 7.29 18.13
N TRP A 296 -1.42 6.10 18.12
CA TRP A 296 -2.86 5.87 18.27
C TRP A 296 -3.23 5.15 19.56
N SER A 297 -2.27 4.94 20.47
CA SER A 297 -2.57 4.46 21.82
C SER A 297 -3.15 5.58 22.71
N ASP A 298 -3.53 5.23 23.93
CA ASP A 298 -3.94 6.18 24.98
C ASP A 298 -2.76 6.68 25.84
N ASP A 299 -1.53 6.25 25.52
CA ASP A 299 -0.31 6.65 26.24
C ASP A 299 0.58 7.52 25.35
N TYR A 300 0.74 8.78 25.77
CA TYR A 300 1.55 9.79 25.09
C TYR A 300 2.77 10.22 25.92
N GLU A 301 3.24 9.38 26.85
CA GLU A 301 4.44 9.64 27.63
C GLU A 301 5.65 9.98 26.72
N GLY A 302 6.43 10.99 27.11
CA GLY A 302 7.59 11.45 26.35
C GLY A 302 7.26 12.29 25.10
N GLY A 303 5.99 12.65 24.87
CA GLY A 303 5.57 13.48 23.74
C GLY A 303 4.39 14.41 24.05
N THR A 304 3.87 15.04 23.00
CA THR A 304 2.65 15.85 23.04
C THR A 304 1.49 15.03 22.49
N PRO A 305 0.37 14.88 23.24
CA PRO A 305 -0.85 14.26 22.72
C PRO A 305 -1.30 14.91 21.40
N PRO A 306 -1.66 14.13 20.36
CA PRO A 306 -2.03 14.66 19.04
C PRO A 306 -3.13 15.74 19.07
N THR A 307 -4.04 15.67 20.05
CA THR A 307 -5.16 16.60 20.23
C THR A 307 -4.76 17.97 20.79
N LYS A 308 -3.53 18.14 21.32
CA LYS A 308 -3.03 19.42 21.85
C LYS A 308 -2.37 20.31 20.79
N TRP A 309 -2.07 19.77 19.61
CA TRP A 309 -1.51 20.56 18.53
C TRP A 309 -2.54 21.54 17.96
N MET A 310 -2.12 22.79 17.80
CA MET A 310 -2.93 23.88 17.22
C MET A 310 -2.51 24.24 15.78
N GLY A 311 -1.38 23.72 15.33
CA GLY A 311 -0.74 24.13 14.08
C GLY A 311 0.63 23.50 13.87
N SER A 312 1.19 23.72 12.69
CA SER A 312 2.40 23.07 12.21
C SER A 312 3.69 23.75 12.67
N GLN A 313 3.64 25.04 12.97
CA GLN A 313 4.83 25.87 13.27
C GLN A 313 5.74 25.23 14.33
N LYS A 314 5.19 24.91 15.51
CA LYS A 314 5.98 24.33 16.62
C LYS A 314 6.58 22.97 16.27
N ILE A 315 5.83 22.15 15.52
CA ILE A 315 6.28 20.82 15.07
C ILE A 315 7.47 20.99 14.14
N LEU A 316 7.33 21.78 13.08
CA LEU A 316 8.37 21.97 12.07
C LEU A 316 9.61 22.68 12.65
N GLN A 317 9.45 23.68 13.51
CA GLN A 317 10.59 24.35 14.17
C GLN A 317 11.34 23.41 15.11
N GLN A 318 10.62 22.62 15.92
CA GLN A 318 11.23 21.62 16.79
C GLN A 318 11.95 20.54 15.98
N TYR A 319 11.32 20.03 14.92
CA TYR A 319 11.92 19.08 14.02
C TYR A 319 13.18 19.64 13.37
N TYR A 320 13.11 20.86 12.80
CA TYR A 320 14.24 21.47 12.11
C TYR A 320 15.42 21.73 13.05
N LYS A 321 15.16 22.12 14.31
CA LYS A 321 16.20 22.33 15.31
C LYS A 321 16.87 21.04 15.75
N THR A 322 16.11 19.96 15.92
CA THR A 322 16.59 18.71 16.53
C THR A 322 16.98 17.63 15.52
N LYS A 323 16.48 17.73 14.28
CA LYS A 323 16.55 16.71 13.21
C LYS A 323 16.02 15.34 13.64
N LYS A 324 15.05 15.34 14.56
CA LYS A 324 14.45 14.13 15.14
C LYS A 324 12.92 14.21 15.07
N PRO A 325 12.22 13.09 14.80
CA PRO A 325 10.77 13.06 14.73
C PRO A 325 10.10 13.64 15.98
N VAL A 326 9.08 14.47 15.78
CA VAL A 326 8.30 15.09 16.86
C VAL A 326 7.17 14.17 17.28
N LYS A 327 7.10 13.89 18.58
CA LYS A 327 6.09 13.04 19.22
C LYS A 327 4.92 13.88 19.73
N TYR A 328 3.64 13.58 19.45
CA TYR A 328 3.10 12.57 18.55
C TYR A 328 2.05 13.18 17.60
N GLY A 329 1.73 12.47 16.51
CA GLY A 329 0.70 12.86 15.55
C GLY A 329 -0.29 11.73 15.22
N GLN A 330 -1.42 12.13 14.63
CA GLN A 330 -2.40 11.27 13.97
C GLN A 330 -2.76 11.92 12.62
N CYS A 331 -3.65 11.32 11.82
CA CYS A 331 -3.90 11.72 10.42
C CYS A 331 -4.07 13.23 10.20
N TRP A 332 -4.87 13.93 11.02
CA TRP A 332 -5.04 15.38 10.89
C TRP A 332 -3.78 16.21 11.21
N VAL A 333 -2.89 15.70 12.08
CA VAL A 333 -1.60 16.34 12.39
C VAL A 333 -0.65 16.15 11.21
N PHE A 334 -0.55 14.93 10.67
CA PHE A 334 0.23 14.65 9.47
C PHE A 334 -0.23 15.53 8.31
N SER A 335 -1.54 15.58 8.07
CA SER A 335 -2.12 16.37 6.99
C SER A 335 -1.92 17.88 7.17
N GLY A 336 -2.05 18.39 8.40
CA GLY A 336 -1.76 19.79 8.70
C GLY A 336 -0.30 20.18 8.44
N VAL A 337 0.64 19.31 8.82
CA VAL A 337 2.08 19.50 8.57
C VAL A 337 2.39 19.39 7.08
N LEU A 338 1.87 18.38 6.38
CA LEU A 338 2.07 18.19 4.94
C LEU A 338 1.54 19.38 4.14
N ALA A 339 0.32 19.86 4.44
CA ALA A 339 -0.23 21.07 3.83
C ALA A 339 0.70 22.27 3.99
N THR A 340 1.27 22.43 5.19
CA THR A 340 2.21 23.53 5.48
C THR A 340 3.43 23.43 4.58
N VAL A 341 4.05 22.25 4.49
CA VAL A 341 5.26 22.03 3.67
C VAL A 341 4.98 22.26 2.19
N CYS A 342 3.87 21.73 1.65
CA CYS A 342 3.48 21.96 0.24
C CYS A 342 3.25 23.46 -0.05
N ARG A 343 2.47 24.15 0.79
CA ARG A 343 2.21 25.60 0.63
C ARG A 343 3.49 26.42 0.73
N THR A 344 4.37 26.06 1.66
CA THR A 344 5.69 26.68 1.86
C THR A 344 6.54 26.61 0.59
N LEU A 345 6.48 25.49 -0.16
CA LEU A 345 7.21 25.31 -1.41
C LEU A 345 6.47 25.88 -2.63
N GLY A 346 5.28 26.46 -2.45
CA GLY A 346 4.48 27.02 -3.52
C GLY A 346 3.61 26.02 -4.28
N ILE A 347 3.42 24.80 -3.77
CA ILE A 347 2.46 23.84 -4.34
C ILE A 347 1.08 24.13 -3.74
N PRO A 348 0.05 24.49 -4.54
CA PRO A 348 -1.28 24.74 -3.99
C PRO A 348 -1.81 23.47 -3.33
N CYS A 349 -2.21 23.57 -2.07
CA CYS A 349 -2.59 22.41 -1.26
C CYS A 349 -3.80 22.70 -0.36
N ARG A 350 -4.70 21.71 -0.23
CA ARG A 350 -5.81 21.73 0.73
C ARG A 350 -5.87 20.45 1.55
N VAL A 351 -6.42 20.55 2.76
CA VAL A 351 -6.68 19.41 3.64
C VAL A 351 -8.08 18.85 3.31
N VAL A 352 -8.17 17.53 3.23
CA VAL A 352 -9.41 16.80 2.93
C VAL A 352 -9.71 15.83 4.05
N THR A 353 -10.97 15.79 4.47
CA THR A 353 -11.49 14.83 5.45
C THR A 353 -12.49 13.92 4.79
N ASN A 354 -12.28 12.62 4.89
CA ASN A 354 -13.24 11.59 4.50
C ASN A 354 -13.87 10.97 5.74
N TYR A 355 -15.20 10.86 5.79
CA TYR A 355 -15.89 10.19 6.90
C TYR A 355 -16.23 8.75 6.54
N SER A 356 -16.20 7.85 7.51
CA SER A 356 -16.33 6.41 7.26
C SER A 356 -15.32 5.95 6.19
N SER A 357 -14.04 6.29 6.43
CA SER A 357 -12.94 5.95 5.52
C SER A 357 -12.60 4.49 5.69
N ALA A 358 -12.62 3.73 4.60
CA ALA A 358 -12.13 2.36 4.62
C ALA A 358 -10.60 2.37 4.71
N HIS A 359 -10.04 1.41 5.44
CA HIS A 359 -8.63 1.06 5.40
C HIS A 359 -8.55 -0.39 4.93
N ASP A 360 -8.47 -0.57 3.61
CA ASP A 360 -8.37 -1.85 2.93
C ASP A 360 -6.90 -2.32 2.95
N THR A 361 -6.65 -3.31 3.78
CA THR A 361 -5.32 -3.92 3.98
C THR A 361 -5.04 -5.04 2.98
N GLN A 362 -6.07 -5.52 2.28
CA GLN A 362 -6.01 -6.71 1.42
C GLN A 362 -6.02 -6.36 -0.07
N SER A 363 -6.14 -5.08 -0.41
CA SER A 363 -6.27 -4.58 -1.79
C SER A 363 -7.45 -5.25 -2.53
N SER A 364 -8.52 -5.56 -1.81
CA SER A 364 -9.75 -6.19 -2.35
C SER A 364 -10.72 -5.16 -2.93
N LEU A 365 -10.51 -3.87 -2.66
CA LEU A 365 -11.46 -2.78 -2.90
C LEU A 365 -12.80 -2.98 -2.15
N THR A 366 -12.82 -3.88 -1.18
CA THR A 366 -13.96 -4.18 -0.30
C THR A 366 -13.48 -4.10 1.15
N VAL A 367 -14.41 -3.92 2.09
CA VAL A 367 -14.15 -4.08 3.52
C VAL A 367 -14.84 -5.36 3.97
N ASP A 368 -14.06 -6.40 4.21
CA ASP A 368 -14.56 -7.75 4.44
C ASP A 368 -14.69 -8.06 5.94
N TYR A 369 -15.92 -8.32 6.38
CA TYR A 369 -16.26 -8.70 7.75
C TYR A 369 -16.63 -10.18 7.81
N PHE A 370 -15.84 -10.98 8.54
CA PHE A 370 -16.17 -12.37 8.83
C PHE A 370 -17.01 -12.47 10.10
N VAL A 371 -18.12 -13.21 10.03
CA VAL A 371 -18.99 -13.52 11.17
C VAL A 371 -19.09 -15.02 11.38
N ASP A 372 -19.02 -15.45 12.64
CA ASP A 372 -19.21 -16.85 13.07
C ASP A 372 -20.68 -17.28 12.99
N ALA A 373 -21.02 -18.51 13.39
CA ALA A 373 -22.39 -19.05 13.33
C ALA A 373 -23.39 -18.28 14.22
N GLU A 374 -22.91 -17.65 15.29
CA GLU A 374 -23.68 -16.86 16.24
C GLU A 374 -23.88 -15.40 15.77
N GLY A 375 -23.22 -15.01 14.68
CA GLY A 375 -23.29 -13.68 14.09
C GLY A 375 -22.34 -12.67 14.76
N LYS A 376 -21.37 -13.14 15.55
CA LYS A 376 -20.32 -12.30 16.12
C LYS A 376 -19.21 -12.11 15.09
N ILE A 377 -18.71 -10.88 15.03
CA ILE A 377 -17.58 -10.51 14.17
C ILE A 377 -16.31 -11.20 14.67
N MET A 378 -15.62 -11.88 13.76
CA MET A 378 -14.36 -12.57 14.01
C MET A 378 -13.18 -11.61 13.82
N GLU A 379 -12.82 -10.89 14.89
CA GLU A 379 -11.74 -9.88 14.87
C GLU A 379 -10.39 -10.44 14.36
N GLU A 380 -10.12 -11.72 14.62
CA GLU A 380 -8.89 -12.41 14.20
C GLU A 380 -8.76 -12.59 12.68
N LEU A 381 -9.89 -12.55 11.95
CA LEU A 381 -9.93 -12.67 10.49
C LEU A 381 -10.10 -11.31 9.79
N ASN A 382 -10.41 -10.25 10.54
CA ASN A 382 -10.65 -8.91 9.99
C ASN A 382 -9.41 -8.03 10.18
N SER A 383 -8.61 -7.89 9.14
CA SER A 383 -7.51 -6.92 9.09
C SER A 383 -7.97 -5.52 8.66
N ASP A 384 -9.09 -5.43 7.94
CA ASP A 384 -9.65 -4.16 7.48
C ASP A 384 -10.35 -3.40 8.59
N SER A 385 -10.28 -2.07 8.52
CA SER A 385 -10.93 -1.20 9.50
C SER A 385 -11.65 -0.04 8.83
N ILE A 386 -12.67 0.49 9.50
CA ILE A 386 -13.36 1.70 9.06
C ILE A 386 -13.10 2.78 10.09
N TRP A 387 -12.41 3.82 9.65
CA TRP A 387 -12.13 4.98 10.47
C TRP A 387 -13.36 5.91 10.47
N ASN A 388 -13.73 6.40 11.65
CA ASN A 388 -14.80 7.40 11.78
C ASN A 388 -14.60 8.59 10.85
N PHE A 389 -13.34 9.01 10.74
CA PHE A 389 -12.85 9.92 9.72
C PHE A 389 -11.36 9.67 9.48
N HIS A 390 -10.91 9.96 8.28
CA HIS A 390 -9.50 10.02 7.90
C HIS A 390 -9.21 11.37 7.21
N VAL A 391 -7.96 11.83 7.29
CA VAL A 391 -7.56 13.15 6.80
C VAL A 391 -6.27 13.04 5.99
N TRP A 392 -6.33 13.51 4.74
CA TRP A 392 -5.20 13.58 3.81
C TRP A 392 -5.15 14.95 3.12
N ASN A 393 -4.30 15.10 2.10
CA ASN A 393 -4.10 16.34 1.38
C ASN A 393 -4.39 16.18 -0.10
N GLU A 394 -4.88 17.25 -0.73
CA GLU A 394 -4.83 17.38 -2.18
C GLU A 394 -3.84 18.46 -2.57
N VAL A 395 -3.07 18.20 -3.63
CA VAL A 395 -2.13 19.12 -4.25
C VAL A 395 -2.51 19.33 -5.71
N TRP A 396 -2.40 20.57 -6.21
CA TRP A 396 -2.78 20.92 -7.57
C TRP A 396 -1.58 20.90 -8.51
N MET A 397 -1.65 20.09 -9.56
CA MET A 397 -0.61 20.03 -10.60
C MET A 397 -1.12 19.38 -11.91
N LYS A 398 -0.42 19.64 -13.01
CA LYS A 398 -0.47 18.82 -14.23
C LYS A 398 0.22 17.47 -13.99
N ARG A 399 -0.29 16.41 -14.60
CA ARG A 399 0.25 15.05 -14.59
C ARG A 399 0.84 14.72 -15.95
N LEU A 400 2.01 15.31 -16.25
CA LEU A 400 2.71 15.10 -17.52
C LEU A 400 3.15 13.64 -17.73
N ASP A 401 3.16 12.84 -16.67
CA ASP A 401 3.38 11.40 -16.66
C ASP A 401 2.12 10.58 -17.02
N LEU A 402 0.93 11.22 -17.02
CA LEU A 402 -0.36 10.63 -17.36
C LEU A 402 -1.03 11.40 -18.52
N ALA A 403 -2.27 11.00 -18.84
CA ALA A 403 -3.11 11.76 -19.76
C ALA A 403 -3.66 13.03 -19.07
N SER A 404 -3.97 14.06 -19.86
CA SER A 404 -4.37 15.38 -19.36
C SER A 404 -5.71 15.41 -18.62
N ASP A 405 -6.52 14.36 -18.72
CA ASP A 405 -7.72 14.17 -17.92
C ASP A 405 -7.42 13.85 -16.44
N CYS A 406 -6.16 13.51 -16.13
CA CYS A 406 -5.68 13.29 -14.78
C CYS A 406 -5.12 14.56 -14.11
N ASP A 407 -5.07 15.69 -14.82
CA ASP A 407 -4.60 16.99 -14.30
C ASP A 407 -5.51 17.53 -13.18
N GLY A 408 -4.97 18.45 -12.37
CA GLY A 408 -5.70 19.13 -11.32
C GLY A 408 -5.38 18.56 -9.94
N TRP A 409 -6.41 18.24 -9.14
CA TRP A 409 -6.22 17.77 -7.76
C TRP A 409 -5.69 16.33 -7.71
N GLN A 410 -4.57 16.17 -7.02
CA GLN A 410 -3.94 14.89 -6.72
C GLN A 410 -3.94 14.68 -5.21
N ALA A 411 -4.45 13.55 -4.74
CA ALA A 411 -4.43 13.20 -3.33
C ALA A 411 -3.06 12.62 -2.93
N ILE A 412 -2.55 13.08 -1.80
CA ILE A 412 -1.34 12.59 -1.13
C ILE A 412 -1.65 12.41 0.35
N ASP A 413 -1.14 11.34 0.95
CA ASP A 413 -1.36 11.04 2.36
C ASP A 413 -0.03 10.73 3.06
N ALA A 414 0.27 11.50 4.11
CA ALA A 414 1.45 11.30 4.95
C ALA A 414 1.19 10.40 6.16
N THR A 415 -0.03 9.94 6.37
CA THR A 415 -0.34 8.97 7.42
C THR A 415 0.25 7.61 7.01
N PRO A 416 1.12 6.99 7.83
CA PRO A 416 1.70 5.69 7.49
C PRO A 416 0.62 4.61 7.65
N GLN A 417 -0.02 4.26 6.54
CA GLN A 417 -1.09 3.26 6.43
C GLN A 417 -0.53 2.01 5.74
N GLU A 418 -0.39 2.05 4.42
CA GLU A 418 0.12 0.96 3.60
C GLU A 418 1.48 1.26 2.98
N LEU A 419 2.20 0.21 2.60
CA LEU A 419 3.48 0.33 1.90
C LEU A 419 3.25 0.54 0.40
N SER A 420 3.85 1.59 -0.15
CA SER A 420 3.94 1.82 -1.60
C SER A 420 5.40 1.80 -2.04
N GLU A 421 5.75 0.85 -2.90
CA GLU A 421 7.13 0.62 -3.36
C GLU A 421 8.12 0.53 -2.18
N ASN A 422 7.77 -0.28 -1.16
CA ASN A 422 8.55 -0.54 0.06
C ASN A 422 8.76 0.66 1.02
N GLY A 423 7.92 1.70 0.97
CA GLY A 423 7.93 2.77 1.96
C GLY A 423 6.52 3.23 2.32
N TYR A 424 6.34 3.80 3.52
CA TYR A 424 5.08 4.36 3.99
C TYR A 424 4.82 5.72 3.34
N ARG A 425 4.14 5.69 2.20
CA ARG A 425 3.82 6.83 1.36
C ARG A 425 2.59 6.55 0.51
N CYS A 426 1.86 7.59 0.15
CA CYS A 426 0.68 7.45 -0.69
C CYS A 426 0.52 8.66 -1.62
N GLY A 427 0.31 8.37 -2.90
CA GLY A 427 0.07 9.34 -3.96
C GLY A 427 1.36 9.86 -4.62
N PRO A 428 1.24 10.86 -5.52
CA PRO A 428 0.02 11.58 -5.90
C PRO A 428 -0.94 10.74 -6.73
N ALA A 429 -2.15 10.54 -6.21
CA ALA A 429 -3.25 9.81 -6.83
C ALA A 429 -4.20 10.81 -7.51
N SER A 430 -4.51 10.64 -8.79
CA SER A 430 -5.41 11.58 -9.48
C SER A 430 -6.85 11.40 -9.00
N VAL A 431 -7.43 12.45 -8.42
CA VAL A 431 -8.81 12.42 -7.89
C VAL A 431 -9.82 12.12 -9.01
N ALA A 432 -9.56 12.61 -10.23
CA ALA A 432 -10.37 12.31 -11.41
C ALA A 432 -10.31 10.82 -11.79
N ALA A 433 -9.12 10.22 -11.75
CA ALA A 433 -8.94 8.80 -12.03
C ALA A 433 -9.60 7.91 -10.96
N VAL A 434 -9.55 8.31 -9.68
CA VAL A 434 -10.30 7.66 -8.59
C VAL A 434 -11.80 7.69 -8.88
N LYS A 435 -12.37 8.86 -9.20
CA LYS A 435 -13.79 8.98 -9.54
C LYS A 435 -14.21 8.04 -10.69
N ASN A 436 -13.33 7.85 -11.67
CA ASN A 436 -13.60 7.03 -12.85
C ASN A 436 -13.25 5.54 -12.68
N GLY A 437 -12.91 5.09 -11.46
CA GLY A 437 -12.55 3.69 -11.19
C GLY A 437 -11.27 3.24 -11.91
N GLU A 438 -10.34 4.15 -12.20
CA GLU A 438 -9.05 3.86 -12.86
C GLU A 438 -7.98 3.53 -11.82
N VAL A 439 -8.14 2.39 -11.16
CA VAL A 439 -7.33 1.97 -10.00
C VAL A 439 -5.88 1.61 -10.33
N LEU A 440 -5.57 1.27 -11.59
CA LEU A 440 -4.23 0.89 -12.02
C LEU A 440 -3.32 2.09 -12.37
N ARG A 441 -3.85 3.32 -12.35
CA ARG A 441 -3.05 4.52 -12.62
C ARG A 441 -2.10 4.78 -11.45
N PRO A 442 -0.84 5.14 -11.70
CA PRO A 442 0.03 5.58 -10.63
C PRO A 442 -0.42 6.97 -10.10
N TYR A 443 -0.29 7.25 -8.82
CA TYR A 443 0.24 6.40 -7.76
C TYR A 443 -0.87 6.02 -6.80
N ASP A 444 -0.86 4.78 -6.31
CA ASP A 444 -1.69 4.34 -5.17
C ASP A 444 -3.22 4.54 -5.35
N ASN A 445 -3.69 4.70 -6.60
CA ASN A 445 -5.09 4.95 -6.91
C ASN A 445 -6.03 3.86 -6.40
N ALA A 446 -5.60 2.59 -6.41
CA ALA A 446 -6.38 1.47 -5.89
C ALA A 446 -6.67 1.63 -4.40
N PHE A 447 -5.65 1.96 -3.61
CA PHE A 447 -5.79 2.20 -2.17
C PHE A 447 -6.75 3.37 -1.91
N LEU A 448 -6.49 4.53 -2.54
CA LEU A 448 -7.34 5.70 -2.36
C LEU A 448 -8.79 5.47 -2.85
N PHE A 449 -8.99 4.69 -3.91
CA PHE A 449 -10.31 4.30 -4.36
C PHE A 449 -11.05 3.48 -3.30
N ALA A 450 -10.37 2.51 -2.68
CA ALA A 450 -10.94 1.73 -1.59
C ALA A 450 -11.36 2.63 -0.42
N GLU A 451 -10.52 3.60 -0.02
CA GLU A 451 -10.82 4.51 1.10
C GLU A 451 -12.18 5.24 0.96
N VAL A 452 -12.63 5.51 -0.28
CA VAL A 452 -13.84 6.30 -0.57
C VAL A 452 -14.99 5.50 -1.22
N ASN A 453 -14.74 4.34 -1.80
CA ASN A 453 -15.74 3.55 -2.55
C ASN A 453 -15.87 2.09 -2.10
N ALA A 454 -15.07 1.61 -1.14
CA ALA A 454 -15.15 0.19 -0.76
C ALA A 454 -16.56 -0.19 -0.26
N ASP A 455 -17.06 -1.32 -0.74
CA ASP A 455 -18.31 -1.88 -0.24
C ASP A 455 -18.03 -2.71 1.02
N LYS A 456 -18.91 -2.62 2.03
CA LYS A 456 -18.80 -3.45 3.24
C LYS A 456 -19.47 -4.79 2.98
N ILE A 457 -18.70 -5.85 3.09
CA ILE A 457 -19.13 -7.20 2.77
C ILE A 457 -19.15 -8.03 4.05
N PHE A 458 -20.24 -8.73 4.31
CA PHE A 458 -20.37 -9.59 5.49
C PHE A 458 -20.40 -11.05 5.05
N TRP A 459 -19.39 -11.81 5.46
CA TRP A 459 -19.21 -13.22 5.14
C TRP A 459 -19.48 -14.10 6.36
N ARG A 460 -20.28 -15.16 6.19
CA ARG A 460 -20.36 -16.25 7.16
C ARG A 460 -19.11 -17.10 7.01
N TYR A 461 -18.37 -17.24 8.11
CA TYR A 461 -17.28 -18.20 8.22
C TYR A 461 -17.76 -19.42 8.99
N ASN A 462 -17.72 -20.59 8.35
CA ASN A 462 -18.17 -21.86 8.93
C ASN A 462 -17.00 -22.81 9.25
N GLY A 463 -15.76 -22.31 9.26
CA GLY A 463 -14.54 -23.08 9.49
C GLY A 463 -13.60 -23.11 8.27
N PRO A 464 -12.37 -23.61 8.45
CA PRO A 464 -11.28 -23.48 7.47
C PRO A 464 -11.49 -24.26 6.17
N THR A 465 -12.38 -25.24 6.15
CA THR A 465 -12.65 -26.08 4.97
C THR A 465 -14.00 -25.80 4.30
N GLN A 466 -14.80 -24.90 4.89
CA GLN A 466 -16.14 -24.54 4.42
C GLN A 466 -16.10 -23.21 3.64
N PRO A 467 -16.84 -23.08 2.52
CA PRO A 467 -16.83 -21.87 1.72
C PRO A 467 -17.42 -20.69 2.48
N LEU A 468 -16.87 -19.51 2.22
CA LEU A 468 -17.44 -18.25 2.72
C LEU A 468 -18.81 -18.02 2.08
N LYS A 469 -19.82 -17.77 2.92
CA LYS A 469 -21.16 -17.43 2.44
C LYS A 469 -21.41 -15.94 2.62
N LEU A 470 -21.62 -15.23 1.52
CA LEU A 470 -22.06 -13.84 1.57
C LEU A 470 -23.42 -13.72 2.27
N ILE A 471 -23.51 -12.84 3.26
CA ILE A 471 -24.74 -12.60 4.04
C ILE A 471 -25.34 -11.24 3.70
N ARG A 472 -24.49 -10.22 3.52
CA ARG A 472 -24.93 -8.84 3.33
C ARG A 472 -23.86 -8.03 2.61
N LYS A 473 -24.33 -7.09 1.79
CA LYS A 473 -23.55 -5.98 1.23
C LYS A 473 -24.11 -4.66 1.75
N ASP A 474 -23.26 -3.78 2.26
CA ASP A 474 -23.57 -2.36 2.49
C ASP A 474 -22.69 -1.53 1.55
N ILE A 475 -23.33 -1.07 0.47
CA ILE A 475 -22.68 -0.46 -0.67
C ILE A 475 -22.67 1.07 -0.65
N TYR A 476 -23.16 1.66 0.45
CA TYR A 476 -23.25 3.12 0.63
C TYR A 476 -22.52 3.59 1.89
N GLY A 477 -22.00 2.67 2.69
CA GLY A 477 -21.54 2.98 4.05
C GLY A 477 -20.14 3.59 4.16
N ILE A 478 -19.38 3.69 3.07
CA ILE A 478 -17.99 4.18 3.01
C ILE A 478 -17.91 5.50 2.24
N GLY A 479 -16.93 6.33 2.57
CA GLY A 479 -16.60 7.51 1.77
C GLY A 479 -17.64 8.63 1.87
N GLN A 480 -18.04 8.97 3.09
CA GLN A 480 -19.13 9.91 3.35
C GLN A 480 -18.62 11.34 3.53
N LEU A 481 -19.38 12.31 3.01
CA LEU A 481 -19.18 13.74 3.24
C LEU A 481 -17.73 14.19 3.13
N ILE A 482 -17.05 13.86 2.02
CA ILE A 482 -15.67 14.24 1.80
C ILE A 482 -15.60 15.78 1.78
N SER A 483 -14.85 16.34 2.72
CA SER A 483 -14.97 17.73 3.13
C SER A 483 -13.64 18.45 3.12
N THR A 484 -13.68 19.71 2.70
CA THR A 484 -12.55 20.64 2.84
C THR A 484 -13.04 22.01 3.34
N LYS A 485 -12.12 22.94 3.59
CA LYS A 485 -12.46 24.33 3.89
C LYS A 485 -12.83 25.03 2.59
N ALA A 486 -13.96 25.74 2.58
CA ALA A 486 -14.37 26.54 1.44
C ALA A 486 -13.40 27.72 1.19
N VAL A 487 -13.17 28.03 -0.09
CA VAL A 487 -12.35 29.16 -0.54
C VAL A 487 -12.81 30.46 0.12
N GLY A 488 -11.91 31.13 0.84
CA GLY A 488 -12.15 32.43 1.48
C GLY A 488 -13.18 32.42 2.61
N ARG A 489 -13.69 31.26 3.02
CA ARG A 489 -14.78 31.15 4.01
C ARG A 489 -14.46 30.11 5.10
N TRP A 490 -14.87 30.41 6.32
CA TRP A 490 -14.76 29.50 7.47
C TRP A 490 -15.92 28.50 7.53
N THR A 491 -16.26 27.92 6.37
CA THR A 491 -17.38 26.98 6.20
C THR A 491 -16.92 25.72 5.47
N ARG A 492 -17.73 24.67 5.54
CA ARG A 492 -17.48 23.41 4.85
C ARG A 492 -17.73 23.58 3.36
N GLU A 493 -16.86 23.00 2.54
CA GLU A 493 -17.14 22.67 1.15
C GLU A 493 -17.22 21.15 1.04
N ASP A 494 -18.31 20.65 0.45
CA ASP A 494 -18.49 19.22 0.17
C ASP A 494 -17.92 18.90 -1.20
N ILE A 495 -16.91 18.05 -1.24
CA ILE A 495 -16.21 17.63 -2.45
C ILE A 495 -16.41 16.13 -2.72
N THR A 496 -17.41 15.49 -2.11
CA THR A 496 -17.68 14.06 -2.35
C THR A 496 -17.85 13.74 -3.83
N HIS A 497 -18.51 14.64 -4.57
CA HIS A 497 -18.75 14.55 -6.01
C HIS A 497 -17.47 14.59 -6.88
N THR A 498 -16.32 14.98 -6.33
CA THR A 498 -15.03 14.95 -7.04
C THR A 498 -14.36 13.59 -6.95
N TYR A 499 -14.61 12.82 -5.88
CA TYR A 499 -14.04 11.48 -5.66
C TYR A 499 -14.92 10.35 -6.17
N LYS A 500 -16.24 10.54 -6.20
CA LYS A 500 -17.17 9.51 -6.65
C LYS A 500 -18.44 10.09 -7.24
N TYR A 501 -19.10 9.27 -8.05
CA TYR A 501 -20.44 9.57 -8.57
C TYR A 501 -21.48 9.49 -7.45
N PRO A 502 -22.66 10.13 -7.60
CA PRO A 502 -23.70 10.09 -6.59
C PRO A 502 -24.13 8.65 -6.29
N GLU A 503 -24.29 8.33 -5.01
CA GLU A 503 -24.79 7.01 -4.59
C GLU A 503 -26.12 6.70 -5.27
N LYS A 504 -26.30 5.44 -5.69
CA LYS A 504 -27.47 4.93 -6.43
C LYS A 504 -27.55 5.36 -7.90
N SER A 505 -26.51 6.00 -8.45
CA SER A 505 -26.41 6.25 -9.88
C SER A 505 -25.80 5.06 -10.62
N ASP A 506 -26.12 4.93 -11.91
CA ASP A 506 -25.55 3.88 -12.76
C ASP A 506 -24.05 4.08 -12.95
N GLU A 507 -23.59 5.32 -13.01
CA GLU A 507 -22.18 5.69 -13.15
C GLU A 507 -21.36 5.26 -11.94
N GLU A 508 -21.91 5.41 -10.74
CA GLU A 508 -21.28 5.00 -9.49
C GLU A 508 -21.09 3.48 -9.45
N ARG A 509 -22.13 2.71 -9.76
CA ARG A 509 -22.04 1.25 -9.86
C ARG A 509 -21.09 0.80 -10.97
N ALA A 510 -21.13 1.46 -12.13
CA ALA A 510 -20.23 1.16 -13.23
C ALA A 510 -18.76 1.42 -12.86
N ALA A 511 -18.46 2.50 -12.13
CA ALA A 511 -17.12 2.81 -11.65
C ALA A 511 -16.61 1.75 -10.66
N MET A 512 -17.44 1.32 -9.72
CA MET A 512 -17.11 0.26 -8.76
C MET A 512 -16.84 -1.08 -9.47
N ILE A 513 -17.73 -1.50 -10.39
CA ILE A 513 -17.54 -2.74 -11.17
C ILE A 513 -16.28 -2.66 -12.04
N LYS A 514 -16.03 -1.50 -12.67
CA LYS A 514 -14.81 -1.26 -13.45
C LYS A 514 -13.56 -1.40 -12.57
N ALA A 515 -13.57 -0.86 -11.36
CA ALA A 515 -12.46 -0.97 -10.41
C ALA A 515 -12.26 -2.42 -9.94
N LEU A 516 -13.32 -3.13 -9.54
CA LEU A 516 -13.26 -4.54 -9.14
C LEU A 516 -12.74 -5.46 -10.25
N ARG A 517 -13.10 -5.20 -11.52
CA ARG A 517 -12.59 -5.97 -12.67
C ARG A 517 -11.10 -5.75 -12.94
N GLN A 518 -10.56 -4.61 -12.53
CA GLN A 518 -9.13 -4.32 -12.59
C GLN A 518 -8.38 -4.86 -11.36
N SER A 519 -9.09 -5.19 -10.27
CA SER A 519 -8.51 -5.85 -9.11
C SER A 519 -8.24 -7.33 -9.40
N GLU A 520 -7.06 -7.81 -9.00
CA GLU A 520 -6.71 -9.22 -9.08
C GLU A 520 -7.17 -10.02 -7.85
N SER A 521 -7.82 -9.39 -6.88
CA SER A 521 -8.22 -10.02 -5.62
C SER A 521 -9.34 -11.05 -5.79
N LEU A 522 -9.22 -12.16 -5.06
CA LEU A 522 -10.23 -13.24 -5.02
C LEU A 522 -11.57 -12.74 -4.45
N PHE A 523 -11.54 -11.82 -3.47
CA PHE A 523 -12.75 -11.24 -2.88
C PHE A 523 -13.53 -10.38 -3.88
N SER A 524 -12.83 -9.60 -4.71
CA SER A 524 -13.45 -8.85 -5.80
C SER A 524 -14.13 -9.79 -6.82
N ARG A 525 -13.54 -10.97 -7.09
CA ARG A 525 -14.15 -11.98 -7.97
C ARG A 525 -15.42 -12.58 -7.37
N TYR A 526 -15.42 -12.92 -6.08
CA TYR A 526 -16.63 -13.39 -5.40
C TYR A 526 -17.73 -12.32 -5.39
N TYR A 527 -17.37 -11.04 -5.26
CA TYR A 527 -18.33 -9.93 -5.33
C TYR A 527 -19.03 -9.84 -6.69
N LEU A 528 -18.27 -9.97 -7.79
CA LEU A 528 -18.76 -9.84 -9.16
C LEU A 528 -19.63 -11.03 -9.64
N ASN A 529 -19.54 -12.17 -8.95
CA ASN A 529 -20.32 -13.37 -9.25
C ASN A 529 -21.82 -13.27 -8.88
N GLU A 530 -22.36 -12.11 -8.48
CA GLU A 530 -23.79 -11.94 -8.22
C GLU A 530 -24.64 -11.47 -9.43
N GLU A 531 -24.07 -10.84 -10.47
CA GLU A 531 -24.88 -10.29 -11.57
C GLU A 531 -25.36 -11.35 -12.57
N PHE A 532 -24.66 -12.49 -12.68
CA PHE A 532 -25.04 -13.56 -13.59
C PHE A 532 -25.94 -14.57 -12.87
N ASN A 533 -27.25 -14.31 -12.89
CA ASN A 533 -28.28 -15.19 -12.32
C ASN A 533 -28.94 -16.11 -13.36
N ASP A 534 -28.42 -16.07 -14.60
CA ASP A 534 -28.92 -16.85 -15.72
C ASP A 534 -28.59 -18.34 -15.59
N VAL A 535 -27.54 -18.71 -14.87
CA VAL A 535 -27.21 -20.12 -14.59
C VAL A 535 -27.02 -20.31 -13.09
N MET A 536 -27.85 -21.17 -12.51
CA MET A 536 -27.77 -21.57 -11.11
C MET A 536 -27.03 -22.90 -10.99
N PHE A 537 -26.09 -22.96 -10.06
CA PHE A 537 -25.33 -24.16 -9.73
C PHE A 537 -25.81 -24.73 -8.40
N THR A 538 -25.90 -26.06 -8.30
CA THR A 538 -26.18 -26.77 -7.05
C THR A 538 -25.24 -27.95 -6.95
N PHE A 539 -24.34 -27.90 -5.97
CA PHE A 539 -23.38 -28.96 -5.72
C PHE A 539 -24.00 -29.98 -4.76
N GLU A 540 -24.26 -31.19 -5.25
CA GLU A 540 -24.88 -32.25 -4.47
C GLU A 540 -23.83 -33.26 -3.99
N LEU A 541 -23.89 -33.55 -2.70
CA LEU A 541 -23.08 -34.59 -2.09
C LEU A 541 -24.00 -35.65 -1.47
N ARG A 542 -23.70 -36.92 -1.72
CA ARG A 542 -24.45 -38.04 -1.12
C ARG A 542 -23.79 -38.39 0.20
N ASP A 543 -24.38 -37.93 1.29
CA ASP A 543 -23.98 -38.34 2.63
C ASP A 543 -24.38 -39.80 2.87
N ASP A 544 -23.56 -40.55 3.61
CA ASP A 544 -23.74 -41.99 3.95
C ASP A 544 -23.19 -43.03 2.95
N ILE A 545 -22.02 -42.80 2.36
CA ILE A 545 -21.29 -43.84 1.60
C ILE A 545 -20.47 -44.71 2.55
N ILE A 546 -20.64 -46.03 2.46
CA ILE A 546 -19.84 -47.00 3.22
C ILE A 546 -18.52 -47.26 2.47
N ILE A 547 -17.41 -47.35 3.19
CA ILE A 547 -16.08 -47.68 2.65
C ILE A 547 -16.15 -48.94 1.77
N GLY A 548 -15.55 -48.91 0.59
CA GLY A 548 -15.62 -49.98 -0.41
C GLY A 548 -16.68 -49.75 -1.51
N GLN A 549 -17.68 -48.91 -1.25
CA GLN A 549 -18.69 -48.55 -2.27
C GLN A 549 -18.19 -47.43 -3.18
N PRO A 550 -18.57 -47.43 -4.48
CA PRO A 550 -18.35 -46.27 -5.34
C PRO A 550 -19.25 -45.10 -4.93
N PHE A 551 -18.80 -43.88 -5.19
CA PHE A 551 -19.62 -42.68 -4.97
C PHE A 551 -19.55 -41.71 -6.15
N SER A 552 -20.42 -40.71 -6.14
CA SER A 552 -20.55 -39.75 -7.24
C SER A 552 -20.54 -38.33 -6.71
N VAL A 553 -19.78 -37.48 -7.39
CA VAL A 553 -19.79 -36.04 -7.20
C VAL A 553 -20.65 -35.44 -8.30
N VAL A 554 -21.71 -34.70 -7.95
CA VAL A 554 -22.68 -34.18 -8.91
C VAL A 554 -22.83 -32.68 -8.78
N LEU A 555 -22.66 -31.98 -9.90
CA LEU A 555 -23.01 -30.57 -10.03
C LEU A 555 -24.25 -30.46 -10.91
N LEU A 556 -25.35 -29.96 -10.36
CA LEU A 556 -26.52 -29.58 -11.11
C LEU A 556 -26.36 -28.15 -11.64
N ILE A 557 -26.74 -27.94 -12.89
CA ILE A 557 -26.62 -26.68 -13.62
C ILE A 557 -27.99 -26.35 -14.22
N LYS A 558 -28.65 -25.33 -13.67
CA LYS A 558 -29.96 -24.87 -14.14
C LYS A 558 -29.81 -23.55 -14.89
N ASN A 559 -30.09 -23.57 -16.18
CA ASN A 559 -30.21 -22.32 -16.94
C ASN A 559 -31.62 -21.71 -16.68
N ARG A 560 -31.64 -20.56 -16.00
CA ARG A 560 -32.81 -19.74 -15.69
C ARG A 560 -33.13 -18.72 -16.79
N SER A 561 -32.23 -18.51 -17.75
CA SER A 561 -32.47 -17.65 -18.91
C SER A 561 -33.60 -18.24 -19.77
N PRO A 562 -34.58 -17.42 -20.21
CA PRO A 562 -35.65 -17.90 -21.07
C PRO A 562 -35.27 -17.99 -22.55
N TYR A 563 -34.13 -17.41 -22.96
CA TYR A 563 -33.73 -17.31 -24.38
C TYR A 563 -32.27 -17.69 -24.66
N GLN A 564 -31.35 -17.48 -23.70
CA GLN A 564 -29.92 -17.66 -23.94
C GLN A 564 -29.46 -19.07 -23.56
N GLN A 565 -28.68 -19.74 -24.42
CA GLN A 565 -27.95 -20.95 -24.06
C GLN A 565 -26.52 -20.63 -23.62
N TYR A 566 -26.00 -21.39 -22.67
CA TYR A 566 -24.67 -21.17 -22.10
C TYR A 566 -23.80 -22.41 -22.24
N GLU A 567 -22.53 -22.20 -22.57
CA GLU A 567 -21.52 -23.26 -22.55
C GLU A 567 -20.75 -23.16 -21.23
N VAL A 568 -20.75 -24.23 -20.44
CA VAL A 568 -20.19 -24.27 -19.10
C VAL A 568 -19.07 -25.30 -19.05
N SER A 569 -17.88 -24.88 -18.65
CA SER A 569 -16.73 -25.76 -18.39
C SER A 569 -16.68 -26.07 -16.90
N VAL A 570 -16.75 -27.34 -16.52
CA VAL A 570 -16.79 -27.80 -15.12
C VAL A 570 -15.56 -28.65 -14.84
N ILE A 571 -14.86 -28.33 -13.75
CA ILE A 571 -13.76 -29.09 -13.19
C ILE A 571 -14.20 -29.65 -11.85
N LEU A 572 -14.27 -30.98 -11.74
CA LEU A 572 -14.50 -31.70 -10.48
C LEU A 572 -13.19 -32.33 -10.02
N ARG A 573 -12.89 -32.21 -8.71
CA ARG A 573 -11.70 -32.79 -8.08
C ARG A 573 -12.07 -33.50 -6.78
N VAL A 574 -11.43 -34.63 -6.54
CA VAL A 574 -11.49 -35.37 -5.27
C VAL A 574 -10.06 -35.64 -4.83
N GLU A 575 -9.73 -35.29 -3.60
CA GLU A 575 -8.40 -35.42 -3.00
C GLU A 575 -8.55 -36.00 -1.58
N THR A 576 -7.57 -36.76 -1.09
CA THR A 576 -7.64 -37.25 0.30
C THR A 576 -7.28 -36.16 1.29
N VAL A 577 -7.78 -36.22 2.52
CA VAL A 577 -7.53 -35.20 3.55
C VAL A 577 -7.14 -35.88 4.86
N LEU A 578 -6.11 -35.34 5.52
CA LEU A 578 -5.79 -35.70 6.90
C LEU A 578 -6.75 -35.00 7.86
N TYR A 579 -6.97 -35.56 9.05
CA TYR A 579 -7.81 -34.94 10.09
C TYR A 579 -7.39 -33.52 10.49
N THR A 580 -6.15 -33.13 10.17
CA THR A 580 -5.60 -31.78 10.38
C THR A 580 -5.97 -30.79 9.27
N GLY A 581 -6.76 -31.19 8.27
CA GLY A 581 -7.14 -30.36 7.11
C GLY A 581 -6.07 -30.29 6.01
N ARG A 582 -4.93 -30.97 6.18
CA ARG A 582 -3.88 -31.01 5.14
C ARG A 582 -4.32 -31.91 4.00
N VAL A 583 -4.42 -31.32 2.81
CA VAL A 583 -4.72 -32.02 1.55
C VAL A 583 -3.60 -33.01 1.22
N GLY A 584 -4.01 -34.25 0.95
CA GLY A 584 -3.20 -35.40 0.61
C GLY A 584 -3.13 -35.64 -0.90
N THR A 585 -3.16 -36.91 -1.30
CA THR A 585 -2.94 -37.31 -2.70
C THR A 585 -4.21 -37.11 -3.53
N PRO A 586 -4.13 -36.54 -4.75
CA PRO A 586 -5.28 -36.46 -5.65
C PRO A 586 -5.86 -37.84 -5.92
N VAL A 587 -7.18 -37.99 -5.87
CA VAL A 587 -7.90 -39.24 -6.19
C VAL A 587 -8.37 -39.23 -7.64
N LYS A 588 -9.14 -38.20 -8.02
CA LYS A 588 -9.69 -38.08 -9.38
C LYS A 588 -9.91 -36.62 -9.74
N LYS A 589 -9.72 -36.30 -11.02
CA LYS A 589 -10.04 -35.02 -11.62
C LYS A 589 -10.78 -35.25 -12.93
N ALA A 590 -11.90 -34.56 -13.13
CA ALA A 590 -12.62 -34.52 -14.38
C ALA A 590 -12.75 -33.08 -14.86
N GLN A 591 -12.66 -32.87 -16.17
CA GLN A 591 -12.97 -31.61 -16.82
C GLN A 591 -14.00 -31.89 -17.91
N ILE A 592 -15.16 -31.29 -17.81
CA ILE A 592 -16.35 -31.61 -18.61
C ILE A 592 -16.94 -30.30 -19.12
N GLU A 593 -17.25 -30.25 -20.41
CA GLU A 593 -17.96 -29.11 -21.01
C GLU A 593 -19.42 -29.49 -21.26
N ARG A 594 -20.33 -28.58 -20.91
CA ARG A 594 -21.78 -28.77 -21.04
C ARG A 594 -22.43 -27.56 -21.67
N LEU A 595 -23.23 -27.80 -22.70
CA LEU A 595 -24.12 -26.80 -23.27
C LEU A 595 -25.47 -26.86 -22.54
N VAL A 596 -25.82 -25.81 -21.81
CA VAL A 596 -27.03 -25.73 -20.98
C VAL A 596 -28.06 -24.85 -21.68
N LYS A 597 -29.12 -25.48 -22.19
CA LYS A 597 -30.19 -24.81 -22.94
C LYS A 597 -31.15 -24.04 -22.02
N PRO A 598 -31.86 -23.02 -22.52
CA PRO A 598 -32.84 -22.24 -21.75
C PRO A 598 -33.82 -23.11 -20.95
N GLY A 599 -33.98 -22.82 -19.65
CA GLY A 599 -34.91 -23.52 -18.76
C GLY A 599 -34.52 -24.96 -18.40
N VAL A 600 -33.45 -25.53 -18.97
CA VAL A 600 -33.05 -26.93 -18.76
C VAL A 600 -32.16 -27.04 -17.52
N LEU A 601 -32.39 -28.11 -16.76
CA LEU A 601 -31.50 -28.60 -15.70
C LEU A 601 -30.61 -29.68 -16.31
N GLU A 602 -29.31 -29.43 -16.37
CA GLU A 602 -28.28 -30.39 -16.76
C GLU A 602 -27.50 -30.83 -15.51
N ASP A 603 -26.87 -32.00 -15.54
CA ASP A 603 -25.95 -32.44 -14.49
C ASP A 603 -24.57 -32.78 -15.06
N VAL A 604 -23.55 -32.49 -14.26
CA VAL A 604 -22.17 -32.95 -14.48
C VAL A 604 -21.79 -33.86 -13.33
N ARG A 605 -21.51 -35.13 -13.66
CA ARG A 605 -21.24 -36.18 -12.70
C ARG A 605 -19.83 -36.75 -12.87
N MET A 606 -19.15 -36.96 -11.75
CA MET A 606 -17.91 -37.71 -11.67
C MET A 606 -18.09 -38.87 -10.69
N ASP A 607 -18.09 -40.10 -11.22
CA ASP A 607 -18.08 -41.32 -10.41
C ASP A 607 -16.66 -41.64 -9.95
N VAL A 608 -16.51 -42.06 -8.70
CA VAL A 608 -15.25 -42.47 -8.08
C VAL A 608 -15.41 -43.91 -7.61
N SER A 609 -14.60 -44.82 -8.17
CA SER A 609 -14.63 -46.24 -7.80
C SER A 609 -13.69 -46.57 -6.64
N TRP A 610 -13.90 -47.73 -6.00
CA TRP A 610 -13.02 -48.21 -4.93
C TRP A 610 -11.55 -48.32 -5.38
N GLU A 611 -11.30 -48.75 -6.61
CA GLU A 611 -9.94 -48.89 -7.15
C GLU A 611 -9.21 -47.54 -7.24
N GLU A 612 -9.96 -46.44 -7.40
CA GLU A 612 -9.42 -45.09 -7.50
C GLU A 612 -9.09 -44.50 -6.12
N TYR A 613 -9.98 -44.65 -5.14
CA TYR A 613 -9.82 -44.04 -3.82
C TYR A 613 -9.20 -44.97 -2.77
N GLY A 614 -9.47 -46.27 -2.85
CA GLY A 614 -9.06 -47.29 -1.88
C GLY A 614 -7.57 -47.26 -1.53
N PRO A 615 -6.65 -47.31 -2.52
CA PRO A 615 -5.21 -47.27 -2.27
C PRO A 615 -4.68 -45.93 -1.72
N ARG A 616 -5.48 -44.87 -1.76
CA ARG A 616 -5.08 -43.49 -1.42
C ARG A 616 -5.70 -43.01 -0.10
N LEU A 617 -6.60 -43.79 0.49
CA LEU A 617 -7.23 -43.53 1.78
C LEU A 617 -6.19 -43.31 2.87
N LEU A 618 -6.44 -42.30 3.70
CA LEU A 618 -5.66 -41.99 4.90
C LEU A 618 -6.49 -42.35 6.14
N ASP A 619 -5.87 -42.25 7.33
CA ASP A 619 -6.34 -42.83 8.61
C ASP A 619 -7.83 -42.55 8.97
N GLN A 620 -8.39 -41.40 8.59
CA GLN A 620 -9.77 -41.00 8.89
C GLN A 620 -10.75 -41.12 7.71
N CYS A 621 -10.30 -41.70 6.60
CA CYS A 621 -11.12 -41.96 5.40
C CYS A 621 -11.88 -40.72 4.87
N ALA A 622 -11.25 -39.55 4.97
CA ALA A 622 -11.82 -38.25 4.56
C ALA A 622 -11.28 -37.79 3.20
N PHE A 623 -12.13 -37.09 2.46
CA PHE A 623 -11.88 -36.53 1.15
C PHE A 623 -12.26 -35.05 1.13
N ASN A 624 -11.49 -34.25 0.40
CA ASN A 624 -11.88 -32.94 -0.07
C ASN A 624 -12.45 -33.09 -1.47
N ILE A 625 -13.63 -32.53 -1.70
CA ILE A 625 -14.25 -32.50 -3.01
C ILE A 625 -14.43 -31.06 -3.42
N ALA A 626 -13.87 -30.70 -4.58
CA ALA A 626 -13.94 -29.35 -5.11
C ALA A 626 -14.56 -29.34 -6.51
N CYS A 627 -15.32 -28.30 -6.77
CA CYS A 627 -15.98 -28.02 -8.04
C CYS A 627 -15.69 -26.58 -8.46
N LEU A 628 -15.19 -26.40 -9.68
CA LEU A 628 -15.04 -25.11 -10.34
C LEU A 628 -15.82 -25.16 -11.67
N ALA A 629 -16.79 -24.28 -11.88
CA ALA A 629 -17.54 -24.16 -13.10
C ALA A 629 -17.39 -22.77 -13.72
N THR A 630 -16.95 -22.68 -14.96
CA THR A 630 -16.74 -21.44 -15.71
C THR A 630 -17.76 -21.36 -16.84
N VAL A 631 -18.55 -20.29 -16.89
CA VAL A 631 -19.51 -20.06 -18.00
C VAL A 631 -18.79 -19.32 -19.12
N LYS A 632 -18.54 -19.99 -20.25
CA LYS A 632 -17.74 -19.44 -21.36
C LYS A 632 -18.39 -18.19 -21.97
N ASN A 633 -17.54 -17.29 -22.46
CA ASN A 633 -17.92 -15.98 -23.02
C ASN A 633 -18.65 -15.06 -22.02
N THR A 634 -18.56 -15.41 -20.73
CA THR A 634 -18.88 -14.55 -19.59
C THR A 634 -17.66 -14.51 -18.67
N ASN A 635 -17.63 -13.60 -17.71
CA ASN A 635 -16.62 -13.58 -16.65
C ASN A 635 -17.08 -14.32 -15.39
N PHE A 636 -18.10 -15.19 -15.49
CA PHE A 636 -18.71 -15.86 -14.34
C PHE A 636 -18.06 -17.22 -14.04
N GLU A 637 -17.68 -17.41 -12.77
CA GLU A 637 -17.17 -18.68 -12.25
C GLU A 637 -17.87 -19.05 -10.93
N TYR A 638 -18.31 -20.31 -10.81
CA TYR A 638 -18.84 -20.89 -9.58
C TYR A 638 -17.80 -21.82 -8.96
N PHE A 639 -17.53 -21.64 -7.67
CA PHE A 639 -16.68 -22.54 -6.90
C PHE A 639 -17.43 -23.07 -5.68
N ALA A 640 -17.37 -24.38 -5.47
CA ALA A 640 -17.84 -25.02 -4.26
C ALA A 640 -16.85 -26.09 -3.82
N GLN A 641 -16.71 -26.25 -2.51
CA GLN A 641 -15.87 -27.26 -1.91
C GLN A 641 -16.60 -27.83 -0.70
N ASP A 642 -16.42 -29.12 -0.46
CA ASP A 642 -16.93 -29.79 0.73
C ASP A 642 -15.99 -30.91 1.18
N ASP A 643 -16.07 -31.26 2.44
CA ASP A 643 -15.33 -32.38 3.02
C ASP A 643 -16.30 -33.53 3.33
N PHE A 644 -15.94 -34.72 2.86
CA PHE A 644 -16.77 -35.90 3.00
C PHE A 644 -15.94 -37.07 3.51
N ARG A 645 -16.51 -37.89 4.41
CA ARG A 645 -15.88 -39.12 4.92
C ARG A 645 -16.69 -40.36 4.55
N VAL A 646 -16.02 -41.40 4.04
CA VAL A 646 -16.67 -42.71 3.92
C VAL A 646 -16.81 -43.34 5.31
N ARG A 647 -17.99 -43.88 5.61
CA ARG A 647 -18.23 -44.54 6.90
C ARG A 647 -17.71 -45.97 6.88
N LYS A 648 -17.13 -46.37 8.00
CA LYS A 648 -16.82 -47.78 8.27
C LYS A 648 -18.10 -48.48 8.75
N PRO A 649 -18.26 -49.79 8.52
CA PRO A 649 -19.41 -50.55 9.03
C PRO A 649 -19.39 -50.57 10.56
N ASP A 650 -20.56 -50.61 11.18
CA ASP A 650 -20.70 -50.73 12.63
C ASP A 650 -20.69 -52.20 13.06
N ILE A 651 -19.99 -52.54 14.15
CA ILE A 651 -20.06 -53.87 14.77
C ILE A 651 -21.35 -54.00 15.56
N LYS A 652 -22.20 -54.95 15.17
CA LYS A 652 -23.39 -55.32 15.94
C LYS A 652 -23.02 -56.33 17.00
N ILE A 653 -23.38 -56.05 18.25
CA ILE A 653 -23.15 -56.95 19.39
C ILE A 653 -24.50 -57.48 19.89
N GLU A 654 -24.66 -58.79 19.90
CA GLU A 654 -25.89 -59.48 20.31
C GLU A 654 -25.63 -60.31 21.57
N LEU A 655 -26.45 -60.11 22.60
CA LEU A 655 -26.39 -60.88 23.84
C LEU A 655 -27.23 -62.16 23.65
N LEU A 656 -26.63 -63.32 23.92
CA LEU A 656 -27.30 -64.62 23.77
C LEU A 656 -28.01 -65.07 25.04
N ASP A 657 -27.54 -64.59 26.20
CA ASP A 657 -28.09 -64.92 27.51
C ASP A 657 -28.60 -63.67 28.24
N GLU A 658 -29.37 -63.88 29.31
CA GLU A 658 -29.80 -62.80 30.19
C GLU A 658 -28.63 -62.30 31.07
N PRO A 659 -28.32 -60.98 31.13
CA PRO A 659 -27.19 -60.49 31.92
C PRO A 659 -27.48 -60.53 33.42
N ILE A 660 -26.89 -61.49 34.15
CA ILE A 660 -27.05 -61.66 35.61
C ILE A 660 -25.69 -61.58 36.30
N VAL A 661 -25.62 -60.94 37.47
CA VAL A 661 -24.38 -60.85 38.27
C VAL A 661 -23.87 -62.24 38.61
N GLY A 662 -22.58 -62.47 38.34
CA GLY A 662 -21.89 -63.73 38.66
C GLY A 662 -22.16 -64.89 37.70
N GLU A 663 -23.08 -64.75 36.74
CA GLU A 663 -23.35 -65.74 35.70
C GLU A 663 -22.59 -65.45 34.40
N THR A 664 -22.30 -66.49 33.63
CA THR A 664 -21.63 -66.35 32.32
C THR A 664 -22.61 -65.81 31.29
N LEU A 665 -22.28 -64.66 30.71
CA LEU A 665 -23.01 -64.02 29.61
C LEU A 665 -22.29 -64.29 28.29
N ASN A 666 -22.91 -65.05 27.38
CA ASN A 666 -22.41 -65.24 26.03
C ASN A 666 -22.94 -64.15 25.08
N ALA A 667 -22.09 -63.70 24.17
CA ALA A 667 -22.43 -62.69 23.17
C ALA A 667 -21.70 -62.93 21.85
N THR A 668 -22.25 -62.39 20.76
CA THR A 668 -21.60 -62.37 19.44
C THR A 668 -21.37 -60.94 18.98
N ALA A 669 -20.25 -60.71 18.30
CA ALA A 669 -19.95 -59.45 17.62
C ALA A 669 -19.81 -59.73 16.12
N ARG A 670 -20.57 -59.00 15.29
CA ARG A 670 -20.60 -59.22 13.85
C ARG A 670 -20.71 -57.93 13.02
N PHE A 671 -20.08 -57.92 11.86
CA PHE A 671 -20.34 -56.93 10.81
C PHE A 671 -20.09 -57.55 9.43
N LYS A 672 -20.74 -57.02 8.40
CA LYS A 672 -20.57 -57.45 7.01
C LYS A 672 -19.33 -56.81 6.39
N ASN A 673 -18.46 -57.59 5.74
CA ASN A 673 -17.30 -57.06 5.01
C ASN A 673 -17.76 -56.04 3.95
N PRO A 674 -17.40 -54.75 4.09
CA PRO A 674 -17.89 -53.70 3.20
C PRO A 674 -17.00 -53.52 1.95
N LEU A 675 -15.80 -54.10 1.95
CA LEU A 675 -14.82 -53.92 0.89
C LEU A 675 -15.07 -54.90 -0.25
N PRO A 676 -14.80 -54.51 -1.51
CA PRO A 676 -14.86 -55.42 -2.66
C PRO A 676 -13.63 -56.35 -2.73
N ILE A 677 -12.94 -56.56 -1.60
CA ILE A 677 -11.79 -57.45 -1.44
C ILE A 677 -11.90 -58.23 -0.11
N PRO A 678 -11.31 -59.44 -0.01
CA PRO A 678 -11.33 -60.20 1.25
C PRO A 678 -10.49 -59.56 2.36
N LEU A 679 -10.99 -59.59 3.60
CA LEU A 679 -10.26 -59.12 4.79
C LEU A 679 -9.38 -60.22 5.36
N ARG A 680 -8.08 -59.97 5.47
CA ARG A 680 -7.08 -60.96 5.92
C ARG A 680 -6.59 -60.63 7.33
N LYS A 681 -6.30 -61.69 8.10
CA LYS A 681 -5.79 -61.60 9.49
C LYS A 681 -6.72 -60.80 10.42
N GLY A 682 -8.03 -60.91 10.23
CA GLY A 682 -9.03 -60.22 11.03
C GLY A 682 -8.94 -60.56 12.52
N ARG A 683 -9.13 -59.56 13.38
CA ARG A 683 -9.10 -59.68 14.83
C ARG A 683 -10.16 -58.79 15.45
N PHE A 684 -10.93 -59.36 16.38
CA PHE A 684 -11.80 -58.61 17.28
C PHE A 684 -11.08 -58.33 18.60
N LEU A 685 -11.22 -57.11 19.09
CA LEU A 685 -10.84 -56.66 20.42
C LEU A 685 -12.13 -56.36 21.18
N ILE A 686 -12.39 -57.09 22.26
CA ILE A 686 -13.63 -56.94 23.04
C ILE A 686 -13.28 -56.49 24.45
N GLU A 687 -13.98 -55.46 24.92
CA GLU A 687 -13.98 -54.99 26.31
C GLU A 687 -15.41 -54.98 26.85
N GLY A 688 -15.56 -55.33 28.12
CA GLY A 688 -16.87 -55.48 28.74
C GLY A 688 -16.77 -55.79 30.24
N PRO A 689 -17.90 -55.71 30.96
CA PRO A 689 -17.94 -55.89 32.41
C PRO A 689 -17.41 -57.26 32.84
N GLY A 690 -16.50 -57.26 33.81
CA GLY A 690 -15.97 -58.48 34.42
C GLY A 690 -14.79 -59.14 33.70
N LEU A 691 -14.40 -58.63 32.52
CA LEU A 691 -13.16 -59.03 31.85
C LEU A 691 -11.97 -58.33 32.52
N GLU A 692 -10.96 -59.10 32.95
CA GLU A 692 -9.75 -58.55 33.58
C GLU A 692 -8.74 -58.01 32.56
N GLN A 693 -8.81 -58.50 31.32
CA GLN A 693 -8.03 -58.03 30.18
C GLN A 693 -8.91 -58.02 28.92
N GLN A 694 -8.59 -57.14 27.98
CA GLN A 694 -9.24 -57.09 26.67
C GLN A 694 -9.11 -58.44 25.95
N LEU A 695 -10.23 -59.01 25.50
CA LEU A 695 -10.23 -60.24 24.71
C LEU A 695 -9.74 -59.92 23.29
N LYS A 696 -8.82 -60.75 22.78
CA LYS A 696 -8.25 -60.61 21.43
C LYS A 696 -8.52 -61.86 20.61
N ILE A 697 -9.61 -61.84 19.86
CA ILE A 697 -10.10 -63.01 19.12
C ILE A 697 -9.64 -62.92 17.67
N LYS A 698 -8.82 -63.87 17.23
CA LYS A 698 -8.34 -63.94 15.84
C LYS A 698 -9.30 -64.78 15.01
N LEU A 699 -9.68 -64.29 13.83
CA LEU A 699 -10.38 -65.09 12.84
C LEU A 699 -9.39 -66.05 12.17
N SER A 700 -9.76 -67.33 12.06
CA SER A 700 -8.92 -68.37 11.47
C SER A 700 -8.84 -68.25 9.95
N GLU A 701 -9.96 -67.91 9.32
CA GLU A 701 -10.08 -67.75 7.87
C GLU A 701 -10.19 -66.27 7.48
N PRO A 702 -9.80 -65.90 6.25
CA PRO A 702 -10.15 -64.61 5.66
C PRO A 702 -11.67 -64.41 5.61
N VAL A 703 -12.11 -63.15 5.77
CA VAL A 703 -13.52 -62.80 5.57
C VAL A 703 -13.70 -62.44 4.11
N GLU A 704 -14.39 -63.30 3.36
CA GLU A 704 -14.63 -63.10 1.93
C GLU A 704 -15.52 -61.87 1.65
N ILE A 705 -15.62 -61.49 0.37
CA ILE A 705 -16.46 -60.39 -0.08
C ILE A 705 -17.93 -60.68 0.31
N ASP A 706 -18.61 -59.66 0.84
CA ASP A 706 -20.00 -59.76 1.32
C ASP A 706 -20.25 -60.76 2.47
N ALA A 707 -19.23 -61.42 3.01
CA ALA A 707 -19.35 -62.31 4.16
C ALA A 707 -19.34 -61.54 5.49
N ASP A 708 -19.92 -62.14 6.53
CA ASP A 708 -19.88 -61.59 7.88
C ASP A 708 -18.56 -61.94 8.58
N ALA A 709 -17.90 -60.92 9.12
CA ALA A 709 -16.87 -61.09 10.12
C ALA A 709 -17.58 -61.25 11.48
N GLU A 710 -17.47 -62.43 12.09
CA GLU A 710 -18.17 -62.74 13.33
C GLU A 710 -17.23 -63.39 14.36
N CYS A 711 -17.41 -63.06 15.64
CA CYS A 711 -16.84 -63.83 16.74
C CYS A 711 -17.83 -63.99 17.90
N SER A 712 -17.71 -65.12 18.62
CA SER A 712 -18.42 -65.37 19.87
C SER A 712 -17.46 -65.23 21.05
N PHE A 713 -17.95 -64.69 22.16
CA PHE A 713 -17.19 -64.52 23.39
C PHE A 713 -18.11 -64.61 24.61
N SER A 714 -17.49 -64.79 25.77
CA SER A 714 -18.20 -64.82 27.05
C SER A 714 -17.51 -63.93 28.08
N MET A 715 -18.31 -63.42 29.02
CA MET A 715 -17.83 -62.66 30.18
C MET A 715 -18.73 -62.88 31.39
N THR A 716 -18.28 -62.46 32.56
CA THR A 716 -19.05 -62.61 33.82
C THR A 716 -19.18 -61.25 34.50
N PRO A 717 -20.31 -60.55 34.36
CA PRO A 717 -20.53 -59.27 35.02
C PRO A 717 -20.42 -59.39 36.55
N LYS A 718 -19.59 -58.53 37.17
CA LYS A 718 -19.32 -58.58 38.63
C LYS A 718 -20.23 -57.66 39.46
N GLN A 719 -20.95 -56.73 38.83
CA GLN A 719 -21.78 -55.71 39.49
C GLN A 719 -23.12 -55.57 38.77
N GLU A 720 -24.18 -55.28 39.53
CA GLU A 720 -25.50 -54.96 38.99
C GLU A 720 -25.55 -53.54 38.42
N GLY A 721 -26.50 -53.27 37.51
CA GLY A 721 -26.71 -51.95 36.93
C GLY A 721 -26.33 -51.85 35.46
N ARG A 722 -26.14 -50.62 34.96
CA ARG A 722 -25.88 -50.34 33.54
C ARG A 722 -24.46 -50.74 33.18
N ALA A 723 -24.32 -51.55 32.13
CA ALA A 723 -23.04 -51.97 31.61
C ALA A 723 -22.98 -51.82 30.08
N THR A 724 -21.75 -51.84 29.55
CA THR A 724 -21.46 -51.65 28.14
C THR A 724 -20.44 -52.67 27.68
N ILE A 725 -20.67 -53.29 26.53
CA ILE A 725 -19.63 -54.02 25.79
C ILE A 725 -19.23 -53.16 24.61
N ALA A 726 -17.92 -53.00 24.41
CA ALA A 726 -17.33 -52.34 23.26
C ALA A 726 -16.49 -53.35 22.47
N ALA A 727 -16.61 -53.29 21.14
CA ALA A 727 -15.86 -54.11 20.21
C ALA A 727 -15.10 -53.22 19.23
N LYS A 728 -13.88 -53.62 18.89
CA LYS A 728 -13.14 -53.11 17.73
C LYS A 728 -12.70 -54.24 16.83
N PHE A 729 -12.59 -53.98 15.54
CA PHE A 729 -12.07 -54.91 14.55
C PHE A 729 -10.89 -54.31 13.78
N TYR A 730 -9.88 -55.14 13.55
CA TYR A 730 -8.71 -54.80 12.73
C TYR A 730 -8.34 -55.97 11.82
N SER A 731 -8.04 -55.67 10.56
CA SER A 731 -7.49 -56.58 9.55
C SER A 731 -6.36 -55.89 8.79
N LYS A 732 -5.78 -56.55 7.78
CA LYS A 732 -4.77 -55.91 6.94
C LYS A 732 -5.37 -54.83 6.02
N GLU A 733 -6.62 -55.01 5.59
CA GLU A 733 -7.28 -54.16 4.59
C GLU A 733 -8.29 -53.16 5.20
N LEU A 734 -8.80 -53.44 6.40
CA LEU A 734 -9.80 -52.62 7.10
C LEU A 734 -9.46 -52.53 8.58
N GLU A 735 -9.44 -51.31 9.12
CA GLU A 735 -9.11 -51.02 10.51
C GLU A 735 -10.07 -50.01 11.13
N ASP A 736 -10.08 -49.93 12.47
CA ASP A 736 -10.88 -48.98 13.25
C ASP A 736 -12.38 -49.04 12.91
N VAL A 737 -12.86 -50.28 12.76
CA VAL A 737 -14.28 -50.64 12.77
C VAL A 737 -14.66 -50.90 14.22
N ASP A 738 -15.70 -50.25 14.73
CA ASP A 738 -16.09 -50.36 16.13
C ASP A 738 -17.60 -50.52 16.30
N GLY A 739 -18.00 -50.83 17.53
CA GLY A 739 -19.41 -50.94 17.90
C GLY A 739 -19.55 -51.20 19.39
N PHE A 740 -20.71 -50.90 19.94
CA PHE A 740 -20.98 -51.11 21.35
C PHE A 740 -22.44 -51.49 21.57
N VAL A 741 -22.70 -52.17 22.69
CA VAL A 741 -24.07 -52.41 23.18
C VAL A 741 -24.15 -52.04 24.65
N ASN A 742 -25.19 -51.30 25.01
CA ASN A 742 -25.55 -50.99 26.39
C ASN A 742 -26.63 -51.96 26.85
N PHE A 743 -26.52 -52.46 28.07
CA PHE A 743 -27.51 -53.35 28.67
C PHE A 743 -27.54 -53.19 30.19
N MET A 744 -28.51 -53.84 30.83
CA MET A 744 -28.67 -53.84 32.28
C MET A 744 -28.35 -55.22 32.84
N VAL A 745 -27.46 -55.27 33.83
CA VAL A 745 -27.13 -56.47 34.59
C VAL A 745 -28.08 -56.59 35.77
N LYS A 746 -28.79 -57.72 35.86
CA LYS A 746 -29.72 -58.04 36.96
C LYS A 746 -28.98 -58.65 38.16
N PRO A 747 -29.46 -58.44 39.39
CA PRO A 747 -28.91 -59.12 40.57
C PRO A 747 -29.10 -60.64 40.47
N THR A 748 -28.18 -61.40 41.07
CA THR A 748 -28.32 -62.85 41.25
C THR A 748 -29.59 -63.14 42.06
N LYS A 749 -30.48 -64.03 41.59
CA LYS A 749 -31.67 -64.42 42.37
C LYS A 749 -31.23 -65.15 43.63
N GLU A 750 -31.44 -64.55 44.81
CA GLU A 750 -31.38 -65.29 46.06
C GLU A 750 -32.45 -66.39 46.04
N SER A 751 -32.02 -67.64 46.20
CA SER A 751 -32.92 -68.76 46.49
C SER A 751 -33.65 -68.51 47.82
N PRO A 752 -34.96 -68.81 47.92
CA PRO A 752 -35.69 -68.62 49.16
C PRO A 752 -35.05 -69.47 50.26
N SER A 753 -34.62 -68.84 51.34
CA SER A 753 -34.27 -69.55 52.56
C SER A 753 -35.50 -70.30 53.06
N ASN A 754 -35.45 -71.63 53.03
CA ASN A 754 -36.34 -72.49 53.79
C ASN A 754 -36.20 -72.17 55.29
N ASP A 755 -37.34 -72.17 55.98
CA ASP A 755 -37.59 -71.87 57.40
C ASP A 755 -36.57 -72.45 58.40
N VAL A 756 -36.26 -71.68 59.46
CA VAL A 756 -36.61 -71.90 60.89
C VAL A 756 -36.26 -70.65 61.70
#